data_AF-A0A3C1Q0P2-F1
#
_entry.id   AF-A0A3C1Q0P2-F1
#
_cell.length_a   1.000
_cell.length_b   1.000
_cell.length_c   1.000
_cell.angle_alpha   90.00
_cell.angle_beta   90.00
_cell.angle_gamma   90.00
#
_symmetry.space_group_name_H-M   'P 1'
#
loop_
_entity.id
_entity.type
_entity.pdbx_description
1 polymer ?
#
loop_
_entity_poly.entity_id
_entity_poly.type
_entity_poly.pdbx_seq_one_letter_code
_entity_poly.pdbx_strand_id
1 'polypeptide(L)'
;MKQNTFLITTVLTLAVGSVFLNAAPVISEFMAANDTTLADEDGDFSDWIEIHNPDGRKVDLDGYFLTDKATNLDKWRIPAVTIPAGGYLVIFASDKDRSNPEAALHTNFKLPSKGGYLALVAPDAVTVLTDFGSTYPLQFEDQSYGRDSFGSVTQQQLISGALPAKYFVPSDDSLGNTWQDLPDSFNDSAWTSTTTGIGFDSGVLLDLVGDTDLGNSTLKPAMQAVNASCYIRIPFTYDPNNNQIQSLSLSVNCDDGFVAYINGVESGSYNKPGNLSWNSNATGSRSDSVAAADPIVVDATAGATQVVEGVNILAIHGLNRSTNSSDFLIYPELTAAVVDTSGAQREGFFNSPTPGVPNSSGQAAGPLFVNFTDKPERPIAGQDLMVMAKMEAVSSPVASVTMFYRVMFGAEKTLLMNDEGTGSDALANDGIFTAAIPGADFDSGEMIRWRFEASDELGLETKIPAFKDPADSHQYVGTVAVDPSIKTKLSVVEWFVQNPARATGTSGTRGAIFYLGELYDNVFFNRHGQSTGGFPKKSYNIDFNKTQRFRWSEDAPRTKDIDLITNWADKSKVRHVLGYEIMRNAGVHAHFAYTVRVQQNAEFFSTADFVEDADDIYLKRAGLNEDGALYKVYNNTLTGSANSGFEKKNRRDENNSDLQDLINGLAQSGTSLDNFTFDNVNIPMCVNMMAAAAVIRNIDMHRKNWYIYRDTGKSDEWALLPWDLDLSQGRYWRSQFNYFSNLMETNGYIETGGAVRLVAQLYSRRSTRAMFYRRIRSLHDLYLQPSDTPMEERYYERRLNELSALIDPEDIVPSDAQRDFEKWGSWLHNADGGSAPVVPYTTNHPDVETMAEGVQRLR
;
A
#
# COMPACT_ATOMS: atom_id res chain seq x y z
N MET A 1 12.55 26.04 -81.61
CA MET A 1 12.72 24.82 -80.77
C MET A 1 13.50 25.23 -79.54
N LYS A 2 12.88 25.11 -78.37
CA LYS A 2 13.39 25.57 -77.07
C LYS A 2 14.14 24.42 -76.39
N GLN A 3 15.33 24.69 -75.86
CA GLN A 3 15.95 23.94 -74.77
C GLN A 3 16.35 24.98 -73.73
N ASN A 4 15.71 24.97 -72.57
CA ASN A 4 16.15 25.72 -71.39
C ASN A 4 16.30 24.73 -70.24
N THR A 5 17.56 24.59 -69.81
CA THR A 5 18.02 23.85 -68.65
C THR A 5 17.53 24.53 -67.37
N PHE A 6 16.83 23.81 -66.50
CA PHE A 6 16.46 24.27 -65.16
C PHE A 6 17.48 23.74 -64.15
N LEU A 7 18.17 24.66 -63.47
CA LEU A 7 18.86 24.39 -62.20
C LEU A 7 17.77 24.21 -61.12
N ILE A 8 17.82 23.08 -60.41
CA ILE A 8 17.06 22.88 -59.17
C ILE A 8 18.02 23.18 -58.02
N THR A 9 17.75 24.28 -57.32
CA THR A 9 18.41 24.62 -56.06
C THR A 9 17.65 23.95 -54.92
N THR A 10 18.21 22.90 -54.34
CA THR A 10 17.69 22.27 -53.11
C THR A 10 17.99 23.19 -51.94
N VAL A 11 16.95 23.79 -51.34
CA VAL A 11 17.05 24.50 -50.06
C VAL A 11 17.01 23.46 -48.95
N LEU A 12 18.11 23.31 -48.24
CA LEU A 12 18.22 22.51 -47.02
C LEU A 12 17.61 23.33 -45.87
N THR A 13 16.38 23.02 -45.46
CA THR A 13 15.80 23.56 -44.23
C THR A 13 16.43 22.83 -43.05
N LEU A 14 17.28 23.54 -42.29
CA LEU A 14 17.65 23.13 -40.93
C LEU A 14 16.36 23.06 -40.10
N ALA A 15 16.07 21.89 -39.52
CA ALA A 15 15.13 21.78 -38.42
C ALA A 15 15.73 22.52 -37.21
N VAL A 16 15.28 23.75 -37.00
CA VAL A 16 15.51 24.47 -35.75
C VAL A 16 14.59 23.84 -34.72
N GLY A 17 15.15 23.34 -33.62
CA GLY A 17 14.39 22.80 -32.50
C GLY A 17 13.28 23.77 -32.09
N SER A 18 12.08 23.25 -31.95
CA SER A 18 10.90 23.99 -31.50
C SER A 18 11.19 24.59 -30.12
N VAL A 19 11.40 25.90 -30.06
CA VAL A 19 11.25 26.65 -28.80
C VAL A 19 9.76 26.83 -28.60
N PHE A 20 9.15 25.96 -27.79
CA PHE A 20 7.76 26.11 -27.37
C PHE A 20 7.65 27.38 -26.50
N LEU A 21 6.95 28.41 -26.99
CA LEU A 21 6.42 29.46 -26.14
C LEU A 21 5.25 28.84 -25.37
N ASN A 22 5.44 28.54 -24.07
CA ASN A 22 4.37 28.01 -23.22
C ASN A 22 3.19 28.98 -23.23
N ALA A 23 2.03 28.53 -23.72
CA ALA A 23 0.77 29.22 -23.52
C ALA A 23 0.27 28.83 -22.12
N ALA A 24 0.13 29.79 -21.21
CA ALA A 24 -0.56 29.59 -19.93
C ALA A 24 -2.07 29.50 -20.17
N PRO A 25 -2.81 28.63 -19.46
CA PRO A 25 -2.43 27.67 -18.42
C PRO A 25 -1.83 26.34 -18.96
N VAL A 26 -1.16 25.58 -18.10
CA VAL A 26 -0.52 24.28 -18.44
C VAL A 26 -0.87 23.17 -17.44
N ILE A 27 -0.72 21.90 -17.83
CA ILE A 27 -0.72 20.78 -16.88
C ILE A 27 0.68 20.68 -16.27
N SER A 28 0.80 20.91 -14.97
CA SER A 28 2.08 20.83 -14.22
C SER A 28 2.39 19.41 -13.76
N GLU A 29 1.36 18.69 -13.30
CA GLU A 29 1.48 17.42 -12.60
C GLU A 29 0.20 16.61 -12.74
N PHE A 30 0.29 15.29 -12.78
CA PHE A 30 -0.86 14.40 -12.63
C PHE A 30 -0.45 13.08 -11.98
N MET A 31 -1.43 12.35 -11.46
CA MET A 31 -1.24 11.00 -10.94
C MET A 31 -2.39 10.11 -11.40
N ALA A 32 -2.06 9.01 -12.10
CA ALA A 32 -3.03 8.01 -12.58
C ALA A 32 -3.01 6.69 -11.78
N ALA A 33 -2.34 6.68 -10.64
CA ALA A 33 -2.23 5.55 -9.73
C ALA A 33 -2.09 6.09 -8.30
N ASN A 34 -3.20 6.49 -7.70
CA ASN A 34 -3.25 7.06 -6.35
C ASN A 34 -3.80 6.02 -5.37
N ASP A 35 -3.03 5.69 -4.33
CA ASP A 35 -3.40 4.71 -3.30
C ASP A 35 -3.47 5.37 -1.92
N THR A 36 -2.61 6.34 -1.64
CA THR A 36 -2.50 6.94 -0.30
C THR A 36 -2.26 8.44 -0.27
N THR A 37 -2.02 9.10 -1.40
CA THR A 37 -1.47 10.47 -1.40
C THR A 37 -2.54 11.56 -1.24
N LEU A 38 -3.54 11.59 -2.13
CA LEU A 38 -4.59 12.61 -2.12
C LEU A 38 -5.97 11.96 -2.17
N ALA A 39 -6.69 11.95 -1.05
CA ALA A 39 -8.09 11.55 -1.06
C ALA A 39 -8.99 12.69 -1.58
N ASP A 40 -10.04 12.34 -2.30
CA ASP A 40 -11.10 13.27 -2.66
C ASP A 40 -12.08 13.48 -1.49
N GLU A 41 -13.10 14.33 -1.70
CA GLU A 41 -14.07 14.67 -0.66
C GLU A 41 -14.96 13.49 -0.20
N ASP A 42 -14.99 12.40 -0.96
CA ASP A 42 -15.69 11.17 -0.59
C ASP A 42 -14.76 10.18 0.15
N GLY A 43 -13.47 10.50 0.28
CA GLY A 43 -12.45 9.62 0.86
C GLY A 43 -11.79 8.67 -0.15
N ASP A 44 -12.11 8.79 -1.46
CA ASP A 44 -11.52 7.95 -2.49
C ASP A 44 -10.15 8.50 -2.94
N PHE A 45 -9.15 7.64 -3.09
CA PHE A 45 -7.88 7.99 -3.72
C PHE A 45 -8.00 7.98 -5.25
N SER A 46 -8.72 8.97 -5.79
CA SER A 46 -8.94 9.14 -7.23
C SER A 46 -7.67 9.60 -7.96
N ASP A 47 -7.56 9.29 -9.25
CA ASP A 47 -6.58 9.95 -10.14
C ASP A 47 -6.81 11.47 -10.10
N TRP A 48 -5.77 12.26 -10.35
CA TRP A 48 -5.89 13.72 -10.35
C TRP A 48 -4.94 14.37 -11.35
N ILE A 49 -5.33 15.57 -11.78
CA ILE A 49 -4.65 16.42 -12.76
C ILE A 49 -4.51 17.81 -12.13
N GLU A 50 -3.32 18.38 -12.17
CA GLU A 50 -3.05 19.73 -11.72
C GLU A 50 -2.83 20.67 -12.90
N ILE A 51 -3.53 21.81 -12.86
CA ILE A 51 -3.36 22.91 -13.80
C ILE A 51 -2.65 24.06 -13.09
N HIS A 52 -1.53 24.51 -13.65
CA HIS A 52 -0.76 25.64 -13.18
C HIS A 52 -0.92 26.85 -14.11
N ASN A 53 -1.08 28.04 -13.51
CA ASN A 53 -1.01 29.31 -14.20
C ASN A 53 0.35 30.00 -13.94
N PRO A 54 1.34 29.85 -14.84
CA PRO A 54 2.66 30.45 -14.64
C PRO A 54 2.69 31.98 -14.86
N ASP A 55 1.61 32.59 -15.37
CA ASP A 55 1.58 34.01 -15.68
C ASP A 55 1.46 34.90 -14.43
N GLY A 56 2.02 36.11 -14.51
CA GLY A 56 1.88 37.16 -13.48
C GLY A 56 0.47 37.79 -13.39
N ARG A 57 -0.55 37.19 -14.03
CA ARG A 57 -1.95 37.62 -13.98
C ARG A 57 -2.85 36.41 -13.80
N LYS A 58 -4.01 36.61 -13.18
CA LYS A 58 -5.03 35.57 -13.05
C LYS A 58 -5.57 35.13 -14.42
N VAL A 59 -5.93 33.84 -14.55
CA VAL A 59 -6.54 33.25 -15.74
C VAL A 59 -7.90 32.65 -15.39
N ASP A 60 -8.90 32.81 -16.25
CA ASP A 60 -10.21 32.17 -16.14
C ASP A 60 -10.23 30.95 -17.07
N LEU A 61 -10.57 29.79 -16.52
CA LEU A 61 -10.63 28.52 -17.24
C LEU A 61 -11.98 28.25 -17.93
N ASP A 62 -12.92 29.21 -17.92
CA ASP A 62 -14.18 29.02 -18.64
C ASP A 62 -13.95 28.65 -20.11
N GLY A 63 -14.44 27.47 -20.49
CA GLY A 63 -14.36 26.98 -21.86
C GLY A 63 -13.11 26.19 -22.21
N TYR A 64 -12.13 26.07 -21.31
CA TYR A 64 -11.02 25.13 -21.50
C TYR A 64 -11.53 23.68 -21.39
N PHE A 65 -10.76 22.73 -21.93
CA PHE A 65 -11.12 21.31 -21.87
C PHE A 65 -9.97 20.45 -21.38
N LEU A 66 -10.31 19.40 -20.64
CA LEU A 66 -9.44 18.25 -20.39
C LEU A 66 -9.90 17.06 -21.23
N THR A 67 -8.96 16.27 -21.71
CA THR A 67 -9.25 15.05 -22.46
C THR A 67 -8.22 13.96 -22.22
N ASP A 68 -8.69 12.71 -22.23
CA ASP A 68 -7.88 11.49 -22.25
C ASP A 68 -7.78 10.87 -23.67
N LYS A 69 -8.25 11.60 -24.70
CA LYS A 69 -8.36 11.10 -26.09
C LYS A 69 -7.96 12.16 -27.10
N ALA A 70 -6.89 11.90 -27.85
CA ALA A 70 -6.43 12.77 -28.95
C ALA A 70 -7.47 12.95 -30.08
N THR A 71 -8.47 12.08 -30.16
CA THR A 71 -9.56 12.13 -31.14
C THR A 71 -10.79 12.88 -30.66
N ASN A 72 -10.81 13.35 -29.42
CA ASN A 72 -11.93 14.06 -28.80
C ASN A 72 -11.40 15.17 -27.88
N LEU A 73 -11.03 16.32 -28.45
CA LEU A 73 -10.34 17.39 -27.73
C LEU A 73 -11.26 18.21 -26.79
N ASP A 74 -12.57 18.14 -26.97
CA ASP A 74 -13.58 18.83 -26.16
C ASP A 74 -14.31 17.91 -25.16
N LYS A 75 -13.64 16.84 -24.71
CA LYS A 75 -14.26 15.77 -23.91
C LYS A 75 -14.87 16.23 -22.57
N TRP A 76 -14.15 17.04 -21.80
CA TRP A 76 -14.63 17.55 -20.51
C TRP A 76 -14.34 19.04 -20.40
N ARG A 77 -15.40 19.87 -20.40
CA ARG A 77 -15.30 21.33 -20.31
C ARG A 77 -15.09 21.74 -18.86
N ILE A 78 -14.02 22.47 -18.59
CA ILE A 78 -13.74 23.04 -17.28
C ILE A 78 -14.78 24.16 -17.01
N PRO A 79 -15.42 24.20 -15.82
CA PRO A 79 -16.29 25.30 -15.43
C PRO A 79 -15.50 26.60 -15.24
N ALA A 80 -16.21 27.72 -15.13
CA ALA A 80 -15.59 29.03 -14.88
C ALA A 80 -14.91 29.06 -13.50
N VAL A 81 -13.61 28.75 -13.48
CA VAL A 81 -12.74 28.79 -12.30
C VAL A 81 -11.55 29.69 -12.63
N THR A 82 -11.29 30.64 -11.73
CA THR A 82 -10.17 31.56 -11.88
C THR A 82 -8.97 31.06 -11.08
N ILE A 83 -7.85 30.82 -11.76
CA ILE A 83 -6.56 30.56 -11.12
C ILE A 83 -5.81 31.89 -10.94
N PRO A 84 -5.37 32.26 -9.72
CA PRO A 84 -4.53 33.44 -9.49
C PRO A 84 -3.22 33.40 -10.29
N ALA A 85 -2.49 34.52 -10.31
CA ALA A 85 -1.13 34.55 -10.84
C ALA A 85 -0.24 33.57 -10.05
N GLY A 86 0.47 32.67 -10.73
CA GLY A 86 1.28 31.61 -10.09
C GLY A 86 0.47 30.55 -9.33
N GLY A 87 -0.85 30.52 -9.48
CA GLY A 87 -1.73 29.61 -8.75
C GLY A 87 -1.89 28.24 -9.42
N TYR A 88 -2.46 27.30 -8.66
CA TYR A 88 -2.69 25.91 -9.05
C TYR A 88 -4.17 25.53 -8.88
N LEU A 89 -4.64 24.56 -9.66
CA LEU A 89 -5.97 23.95 -9.54
C LEU A 89 -5.84 22.44 -9.70
N VAL A 90 -6.30 21.69 -8.71
CA VAL A 90 -6.39 20.22 -8.76
C VAL A 90 -7.79 19.81 -9.22
N ILE A 91 -7.85 18.88 -10.17
CA ILE A 91 -9.07 18.31 -10.73
C ILE A 91 -8.93 16.79 -10.68
N PHE A 92 -9.86 16.10 -10.03
CA PHE A 92 -9.86 14.64 -9.95
C PHE A 92 -10.33 14.01 -11.27
N ALA A 93 -9.57 13.04 -11.79
CA ALA A 93 -9.98 12.22 -12.93
C ALA A 93 -10.68 10.96 -12.44
N SER A 94 -11.90 11.11 -11.90
CA SER A 94 -12.59 10.04 -11.17
C SER A 94 -13.80 9.43 -11.88
N ASP A 95 -14.18 9.95 -13.06
CA ASP A 95 -15.42 9.60 -13.77
C ASP A 95 -16.73 9.98 -13.02
N LYS A 96 -16.63 10.85 -12.00
CA LYS A 96 -17.79 11.34 -11.23
C LYS A 96 -18.53 12.52 -11.92
N ASP A 97 -17.91 13.16 -12.91
CA ASP A 97 -18.46 14.28 -13.71
C ASP A 97 -19.06 15.42 -12.88
N ARG A 98 -18.28 15.96 -11.93
CA ARG A 98 -18.69 17.06 -11.04
C ARG A 98 -18.03 18.36 -11.48
N SER A 99 -18.84 19.35 -11.88
CA SER A 99 -18.36 20.62 -12.45
C SER A 99 -18.83 21.86 -11.69
N ASN A 100 -19.15 21.74 -10.40
CA ASN A 100 -19.50 22.90 -9.57
C ASN A 100 -18.22 23.68 -9.22
N PRO A 101 -18.05 24.94 -9.65
CA PRO A 101 -16.82 25.71 -9.38
C PRO A 101 -16.60 26.03 -7.89
N GLU A 102 -17.61 25.83 -7.04
CA GLU A 102 -17.51 26.01 -5.58
C GLU A 102 -17.14 24.72 -4.82
N ALA A 103 -16.90 23.60 -5.52
CA ALA A 103 -16.55 22.30 -4.94
C ALA A 103 -15.37 21.66 -5.68
N ALA A 104 -14.91 20.50 -5.19
CA ALA A 104 -13.93 19.69 -5.90
C ALA A 104 -14.45 19.31 -7.29
N LEU A 105 -13.58 19.44 -8.29
CA LEU A 105 -13.91 19.15 -9.68
C LEU A 105 -13.55 17.70 -10.02
N HIS A 106 -14.42 17.04 -10.75
CA HIS A 106 -14.23 15.68 -11.22
C HIS A 106 -14.52 15.56 -12.70
N THR A 107 -13.57 15.02 -13.47
CA THR A 107 -13.79 14.76 -14.90
C THR A 107 -14.80 13.62 -15.10
N ASN A 108 -15.30 13.49 -16.34
CA ASN A 108 -16.11 12.37 -16.81
C ASN A 108 -15.26 11.20 -17.34
N PHE A 109 -14.04 11.05 -16.81
CA PHE A 109 -13.13 9.97 -17.17
C PHE A 109 -12.12 9.67 -16.06
N LYS A 110 -11.39 8.56 -16.21
CA LYS A 110 -10.23 8.18 -15.39
C LYS A 110 -8.97 8.10 -16.25
N LEU A 111 -7.80 8.13 -15.62
CA LEU A 111 -6.53 8.00 -16.32
C LEU A 111 -6.04 6.55 -16.23
N PRO A 112 -5.76 5.86 -17.36
CA PRO A 112 -5.16 4.54 -17.31
C PRO A 112 -3.74 4.56 -16.71
N SER A 113 -3.49 3.80 -15.65
CA SER A 113 -2.14 3.72 -15.06
C SER A 113 -1.09 3.12 -16.00
N LYS A 114 -1.49 2.33 -17.01
CA LYS A 114 -0.58 1.72 -18.00
C LYS A 114 -0.14 2.64 -19.14
N GLY A 115 -0.47 3.93 -19.07
CA GLY A 115 -0.25 4.89 -20.14
C GLY A 115 -1.55 5.22 -20.89
N GLY A 116 -1.66 6.46 -21.34
CA GLY A 116 -2.81 6.99 -22.05
C GLY A 116 -2.52 8.37 -22.62
N TYR A 117 -3.48 8.97 -23.31
CA TYR A 117 -3.37 10.36 -23.71
C TYR A 117 -3.89 11.25 -22.57
N LEU A 118 -3.31 12.42 -22.38
CA LEU A 118 -3.82 13.47 -21.50
C LEU A 118 -3.46 14.81 -22.13
N ALA A 119 -4.45 15.70 -22.26
CA ALA A 119 -4.21 17.06 -22.72
C ALA A 119 -5.13 18.09 -22.08
N LEU A 120 -4.61 19.32 -21.97
CA LEU A 120 -5.32 20.56 -21.73
C LEU A 120 -5.48 21.31 -23.05
N VAL A 121 -6.72 21.67 -23.38
CA VAL A 121 -7.11 22.25 -24.66
C VAL A 121 -7.74 23.64 -24.43
N ALA A 122 -7.39 24.59 -25.29
CA ALA A 122 -7.88 25.96 -25.23
C ALA A 122 -9.39 26.05 -25.54
N PRO A 123 -10.04 27.21 -25.28
CA PRO A 123 -11.46 27.40 -25.51
C PRO A 123 -11.97 27.25 -26.95
N ASP A 124 -11.06 27.22 -27.93
CA ASP A 124 -11.40 26.95 -29.33
C ASP A 124 -11.64 25.46 -29.63
N ALA A 125 -11.44 24.57 -28.64
CA ALA A 125 -11.55 23.12 -28.76
C ALA A 125 -10.60 22.48 -29.80
N VAL A 126 -9.55 23.19 -30.20
CA VAL A 126 -8.59 22.75 -31.24
C VAL A 126 -7.15 22.92 -30.78
N THR A 127 -6.83 24.00 -30.10
CA THR A 127 -5.47 24.31 -29.69
C THR A 127 -5.11 23.53 -28.42
N VAL A 128 -4.21 22.55 -28.55
CA VAL A 128 -3.62 21.84 -27.41
C VAL A 128 -2.58 22.75 -26.75
N LEU A 129 -2.76 23.02 -25.45
CA LEU A 129 -1.87 23.86 -24.64
C LEU A 129 -0.80 23.03 -23.95
N THR A 130 -1.18 21.84 -23.47
CA THR A 130 -0.27 20.86 -22.89
C THR A 130 -0.80 19.47 -23.21
N ASP A 131 0.09 18.58 -23.62
CA ASP A 131 -0.14 17.14 -23.72
C ASP A 131 1.10 16.39 -23.22
N PHE A 132 1.07 15.06 -23.24
CA PHE A 132 2.20 14.21 -22.86
C PHE A 132 2.53 13.24 -24.01
N GLY A 133 2.63 13.79 -25.22
CA GLY A 133 2.86 13.02 -26.44
C GLY A 133 1.67 12.15 -26.86
N SER A 134 1.93 11.07 -27.59
CA SER A 134 0.87 10.16 -28.01
C SER A 134 0.38 9.25 -26.87
N THR A 135 1.25 9.02 -25.87
CA THR A 135 0.93 8.38 -24.60
C THR A 135 1.89 8.84 -23.51
N TYR A 136 1.38 9.08 -22.30
CA TYR A 136 2.22 9.22 -21.10
C TYR A 136 2.72 7.84 -20.61
N PRO A 137 3.80 7.76 -19.80
CA PRO A 137 4.37 6.49 -19.33
C PRO A 137 3.45 5.65 -18.45
N LEU A 138 3.82 4.38 -18.25
CA LEU A 138 3.35 3.60 -17.10
C LEU A 138 3.53 4.42 -15.81
N GLN A 139 2.43 4.67 -15.11
CA GLN A 139 2.39 5.35 -13.83
C GLN A 139 2.60 4.36 -12.69
N PHE A 140 3.17 4.85 -11.60
CA PHE A 140 3.46 4.07 -10.41
C PHE A 140 2.61 4.59 -9.26
N GLU A 141 2.16 3.68 -8.39
CA GLU A 141 1.39 4.04 -7.20
C GLU A 141 2.07 5.16 -6.42
N ASP A 142 1.29 6.18 -6.07
CA ASP A 142 1.68 7.32 -5.26
C ASP A 142 2.85 8.13 -5.82
N GLN A 143 3.12 8.00 -7.13
CA GLN A 143 4.07 8.84 -7.85
C GLN A 143 3.38 9.57 -9.00
N SER A 144 3.54 10.88 -8.98
CA SER A 144 3.06 11.77 -10.03
C SER A 144 4.09 11.94 -11.15
N TYR A 145 3.57 12.36 -12.31
CA TYR A 145 4.31 12.63 -13.51
C TYR A 145 3.90 14.01 -14.06
N GLY A 146 4.83 14.73 -14.67
CA GLY A 146 4.51 16.06 -15.18
C GLY A 146 5.69 16.70 -15.89
N ARG A 147 5.60 18.01 -16.10
CA ARG A 147 6.63 18.81 -16.76
C ARG A 147 7.35 19.71 -15.76
N ASP A 148 8.67 19.60 -15.74
CA ASP A 148 9.54 20.50 -14.99
C ASP A 148 10.94 20.56 -15.62
N SER A 149 11.75 21.50 -15.18
CA SER A 149 13.16 21.66 -15.49
C SER A 149 14.07 20.50 -15.04
N PHE A 150 13.58 19.61 -14.16
CA PHE A 150 14.30 18.46 -13.57
C PHE A 150 15.80 18.73 -13.34
N GLY A 151 16.09 19.81 -12.60
CA GLY A 151 17.44 20.19 -12.20
C GLY A 151 17.91 19.50 -10.92
N SER A 152 19.22 19.60 -10.63
CA SER A 152 19.76 19.17 -9.34
C SER A 152 19.19 20.02 -8.20
N VAL A 153 18.66 19.37 -7.17
CA VAL A 153 18.22 20.06 -5.95
C VAL A 153 19.43 20.53 -5.16
N THR A 154 19.46 21.81 -4.80
CA THR A 154 20.45 22.37 -3.87
C THR A 154 19.78 22.89 -2.61
N GLN A 155 20.48 22.83 -1.48
CA GLN A 155 20.01 23.40 -0.21
C GLN A 155 20.45 24.85 -0.10
N GLN A 156 19.50 25.76 0.10
CA GLN A 156 19.72 27.18 0.35
C GLN A 156 19.30 27.49 1.79
N GLN A 157 20.25 27.94 2.62
CA GLN A 157 19.93 28.46 3.95
C GLN A 157 19.26 29.82 3.82
N LEU A 158 18.00 29.93 4.26
CA LEU A 158 17.24 31.18 4.29
C LEU A 158 17.39 31.90 5.64
N ILE A 159 17.45 31.14 6.74
CA ILE A 159 17.69 31.63 8.11
C ILE A 159 18.73 30.73 8.75
N SER A 160 19.88 31.29 9.13
CA SER A 160 20.94 30.55 9.82
C SER A 160 21.82 31.51 10.63
N GLY A 161 22.30 31.08 11.79
CA GLY A 161 23.17 31.90 12.65
C GLY A 161 22.48 33.13 13.23
N ALA A 162 23.25 34.16 13.58
CA ALA A 162 22.77 35.41 14.19
C ALA A 162 22.23 36.39 13.11
N LEU A 163 20.91 36.45 12.96
CA LEU A 163 20.18 37.33 12.07
C LEU A 163 19.37 38.36 12.85
N PRO A 164 19.14 39.58 12.32
CA PRO A 164 18.25 40.54 12.95
C PRO A 164 16.87 39.95 13.16
N ALA A 165 16.32 40.15 14.36
CA ALA A 165 15.00 39.71 14.72
C ALA A 165 14.34 40.74 15.64
N LYS A 166 13.02 40.63 15.80
CA LYS A 166 12.28 41.45 16.75
C LYS A 166 11.34 40.59 17.57
N TYR A 167 11.11 40.99 18.82
CA TYR A 167 10.16 40.31 19.68
C TYR A 167 9.20 41.26 20.39
N PHE A 168 8.04 40.72 20.77
CA PHE A 168 7.00 41.40 21.51
C PHE A 168 6.30 40.41 22.45
N VAL A 169 6.20 40.78 23.74
CA VAL A 169 5.40 40.01 24.71
C VAL A 169 4.00 40.62 24.75
N PRO A 170 2.97 39.94 24.23
CA PRO A 170 1.64 40.51 24.17
C PRO A 170 1.01 40.68 25.55
N SER A 171 0.22 41.73 25.72
CA SER A 171 -0.58 42.00 26.93
C SER A 171 -2.09 41.75 26.73
N ASP A 172 -2.51 41.59 25.47
CA ASP A 172 -3.87 41.31 25.03
C ASP A 172 -3.84 40.72 23.61
N ASP A 173 -5.03 40.49 23.03
CA ASP A 173 -5.23 39.89 21.71
C ASP A 173 -5.35 40.93 20.57
N SER A 174 -4.99 42.20 20.81
CA SER A 174 -5.26 43.30 19.86
C SER A 174 -4.56 43.18 18.51
N LEU A 175 -3.46 42.42 18.43
CA LEU A 175 -2.74 42.16 17.18
C LEU A 175 -3.43 41.11 16.30
N GLY A 176 -4.32 40.27 16.86
CA GLY A 176 -4.87 39.10 16.19
C GLY A 176 -3.77 38.29 15.49
N ASN A 177 -4.01 37.96 14.21
CA ASN A 177 -3.04 37.23 13.37
C ASN A 177 -2.15 38.13 12.50
N THR A 178 -2.39 39.44 12.47
CA THR A 178 -1.73 40.36 11.52
C THR A 178 -0.21 40.46 11.69
N TRP A 179 0.30 40.17 12.90
CA TRP A 179 1.74 40.16 13.18
C TRP A 179 2.49 39.01 12.51
N GLN A 180 1.80 38.09 11.84
CA GLN A 180 2.39 36.97 11.11
C GLN A 180 2.64 37.31 9.63
N ASP A 181 2.02 38.39 9.14
CA ASP A 181 2.01 38.78 7.73
C ASP A 181 3.34 39.44 7.30
N LEU A 182 3.50 39.58 5.98
CA LEU A 182 4.65 40.23 5.34
C LEU A 182 5.03 41.58 5.99
N PRO A 183 6.32 41.99 5.92
CA PRO A 183 6.80 43.24 6.52
C PRO A 183 6.02 44.50 6.10
N ASP A 184 5.53 44.55 4.87
CA ASP A 184 4.76 45.70 4.37
C ASP A 184 3.31 45.74 4.88
N SER A 185 2.80 44.60 5.39
CA SER A 185 1.44 44.47 5.94
C SER A 185 1.39 44.71 7.45
N PHE A 186 2.52 44.63 8.16
CA PHE A 186 2.58 44.80 9.62
C PHE A 186 3.77 45.66 10.06
N ASN A 187 3.48 46.76 10.77
CA ASN A 187 4.52 47.65 11.30
C ASN A 187 5.02 47.19 12.69
N ASP A 188 6.16 46.51 12.71
CA ASP A 188 6.86 46.08 13.93
C ASP A 188 7.93 47.08 14.43
N SER A 189 7.88 48.35 14.02
CA SER A 189 8.88 49.35 14.42
C SER A 189 8.94 49.59 15.93
N ALA A 190 7.86 49.30 16.65
CA ALA A 190 7.76 49.43 18.10
C ALA A 190 8.22 48.17 18.87
N TRP A 191 8.53 47.07 18.18
CA TRP A 191 8.98 45.82 18.80
C TRP A 191 10.45 45.90 19.20
N THR A 192 10.84 45.15 20.22
CA THR A 192 12.22 45.15 20.71
C THR A 192 13.11 44.43 19.71
N SER A 193 14.18 45.08 19.26
CA SER A 193 15.16 44.49 18.34
C SER A 193 16.12 43.56 19.09
N THR A 194 16.48 42.46 18.44
CA THR A 194 17.40 41.43 18.93
C THR A 194 18.06 40.72 17.74
N THR A 195 18.84 39.68 18.00
CA THR A 195 19.22 38.66 17.00
C THR A 195 18.50 37.34 17.26
N THR A 196 18.47 36.46 16.26
CA THR A 196 18.07 35.05 16.43
C THR A 196 18.86 34.38 17.55
N GLY A 197 18.19 33.46 18.25
CA GLY A 197 18.58 33.02 19.59
C GLY A 197 17.69 33.70 20.63
N ILE A 198 16.37 33.67 20.48
CA ILE A 198 15.50 34.50 21.31
C ILE A 198 15.03 33.68 22.51
N GLY A 199 15.74 33.83 23.62
CA GLY A 199 15.59 33.00 24.81
C GLY A 199 15.93 33.74 26.09
N PHE A 200 16.08 32.96 27.18
CA PHE A 200 16.37 33.35 28.55
C PHE A 200 17.05 32.24 29.37
N ASP A 201 18.09 31.64 28.79
CA ASP A 201 18.92 30.63 29.44
C ASP A 201 20.19 31.24 30.07
N SER A 202 20.82 30.52 31.00
CA SER A 202 22.19 30.78 31.47
C SER A 202 23.01 29.49 31.44
N GLY A 203 24.11 29.45 30.67
CA GLY A 203 25.01 28.30 30.63
C GLY A 203 25.18 27.72 29.22
N VAL A 204 24.89 26.43 29.04
CA VAL A 204 25.22 25.63 27.84
C VAL A 204 24.56 26.19 26.56
N LEU A 205 23.45 26.91 26.70
CA LEU A 205 22.73 27.52 25.57
C LEU A 205 23.31 28.88 25.13
N LEU A 206 24.08 29.59 25.96
CA LEU A 206 24.83 30.79 25.54
C LEU A 206 25.94 30.43 24.53
N ASP A 207 26.56 29.25 24.71
CA ASP A 207 27.62 28.76 23.82
C ASP A 207 27.09 28.40 22.41
N LEU A 208 25.81 27.98 22.30
CA LEU A 208 25.18 27.60 21.03
C LEU A 208 25.00 28.79 20.08
N VAL A 209 24.62 29.94 20.63
CA VAL A 209 24.25 31.15 19.86
C VAL A 209 25.30 32.26 19.93
N GLY A 210 26.31 32.11 20.79
CA GLY A 210 27.43 33.07 20.91
C GLY A 210 27.04 34.43 21.51
N ASP A 211 25.91 34.48 22.23
CA ASP A 211 25.40 35.69 22.90
C ASP A 211 25.72 35.64 24.41
N THR A 212 25.94 36.80 25.01
CA THR A 212 26.26 36.97 26.43
C THR A 212 25.07 37.37 27.30
N ASP A 213 23.94 37.79 26.70
CA ASP A 213 22.71 38.18 27.42
C ASP A 213 21.48 37.87 26.56
N LEU A 214 21.20 36.58 26.29
CA LEU A 214 20.05 36.09 25.52
C LEU A 214 18.75 36.61 26.12
N GLY A 215 18.35 37.80 25.69
CA GLY A 215 17.32 38.59 26.33
C GLY A 215 17.56 38.91 27.81
N ASN A 216 18.63 38.45 28.50
CA ASN A 216 18.54 38.11 29.94
C ASN A 216 18.20 39.30 30.88
N SER A 217 18.39 40.52 30.40
CA SER A 217 18.04 41.77 31.08
C SER A 217 16.67 42.38 30.72
N THR A 218 16.02 41.94 29.64
CA THR A 218 14.83 42.60 29.05
C THR A 218 13.61 41.69 28.88
N LEU A 219 13.73 40.51 28.27
CA LEU A 219 12.59 39.65 27.88
C LEU A 219 11.97 38.82 29.06
N LYS A 220 12.70 38.39 30.08
CA LYS A 220 12.22 37.63 31.27
C LYS A 220 11.53 38.52 32.25
N PRO A 221 11.98 39.75 32.54
CA PRO A 221 11.11 40.68 33.26
C PRO A 221 9.77 40.89 32.55
N ALA A 222 9.70 40.77 31.21
CA ALA A 222 8.47 40.91 30.44
C ALA A 222 7.62 39.61 30.37
N MET A 223 8.23 38.43 30.45
CA MET A 223 7.53 37.13 30.40
C MET A 223 7.29 36.51 31.78
N GLN A 224 8.31 36.44 32.62
CA GLN A 224 8.26 35.71 33.89
C GLN A 224 7.24 36.31 34.84
N ALA A 225 6.35 35.46 35.36
CA ALA A 225 5.15 35.79 36.13
C ALA A 225 4.16 36.73 35.43
N VAL A 226 4.32 36.98 34.12
CA VAL A 226 3.49 37.91 33.33
C VAL A 226 2.78 37.18 32.19
N ASN A 227 3.53 36.61 31.24
CA ASN A 227 3.00 35.90 30.07
C ASN A 227 3.96 34.79 29.63
N ALA A 228 3.42 33.61 29.31
CA ALA A 228 4.19 32.47 28.81
C ALA A 228 4.44 32.55 27.28
N SER A 229 3.91 33.58 26.62
CA SER A 229 4.00 33.75 25.17
C SER A 229 4.92 34.90 24.77
N CYS A 230 5.67 34.71 23.69
CA CYS A 230 6.46 35.75 23.04
C CYS A 230 6.26 35.65 21.52
N TYR A 231 5.92 36.77 20.88
CA TYR A 231 5.86 36.87 19.43
C TYR A 231 7.20 37.32 18.89
N ILE A 232 7.68 36.63 17.86
CA ILE A 232 8.98 36.82 17.25
C ILE A 232 8.78 37.03 15.75
N ARG A 233 9.52 37.97 15.16
CA ARG A 233 9.56 38.25 13.73
C ARG A 233 11.01 38.27 13.25
N ILE A 234 11.33 37.42 12.29
CA ILE A 234 12.67 37.26 11.70
C ILE A 234 12.57 37.50 10.19
N PRO A 235 13.04 38.66 9.69
CA PRO A 235 13.12 38.90 8.25
C PRO A 235 14.17 38.01 7.60
N PHE A 236 13.84 37.47 6.43
CA PHE A 236 14.78 36.79 5.54
C PHE A 236 14.56 37.25 4.11
N THR A 237 15.58 37.13 3.26
CA THR A 237 15.48 37.51 1.84
C THR A 237 15.57 36.26 0.99
N TYR A 238 14.67 36.15 0.02
CA TYR A 238 14.73 35.13 -1.02
C TYR A 238 14.99 35.80 -2.36
N ASP A 239 16.07 35.39 -3.01
CA ASP A 239 16.37 35.76 -4.40
C ASP A 239 16.34 34.46 -5.21
N PRO A 240 15.36 34.29 -6.11
CA PRO A 240 15.20 33.05 -6.84
C PRO A 240 16.45 32.73 -7.67
N ASN A 241 17.07 33.70 -8.35
CA ASN A 241 18.18 33.45 -9.29
C ASN A 241 17.92 32.26 -10.24
N ASN A 242 16.73 32.22 -10.85
CA ASN A 242 16.18 31.08 -11.61
C ASN A 242 15.93 29.80 -10.79
N ASN A 243 16.01 29.82 -9.47
CA ASN A 243 15.62 28.69 -8.64
C ASN A 243 14.19 28.83 -8.15
N GLN A 244 13.53 27.69 -7.97
CA GLN A 244 12.21 27.59 -7.36
C GLN A 244 12.34 26.81 -6.04
N ILE A 245 11.68 27.28 -4.98
CA ILE A 245 11.60 26.56 -3.70
C ILE A 245 10.72 25.33 -3.89
N GLN A 246 11.26 24.20 -3.48
CA GLN A 246 10.69 22.86 -3.61
C GLN A 246 10.09 22.40 -2.28
N SER A 247 10.84 22.58 -1.20
CA SER A 247 10.40 22.29 0.16
C SER A 247 11.10 23.20 1.14
N LEU A 248 10.51 23.34 2.32
CA LEU A 248 11.08 24.09 3.43
C LEU A 248 11.19 23.17 4.64
N SER A 249 12.35 23.22 5.29
CA SER A 249 12.60 22.54 6.56
C SER A 249 12.90 23.60 7.61
N LEU A 250 12.10 23.61 8.68
CA LEU A 250 12.32 24.48 9.83
C LEU A 250 12.88 23.64 10.98
N SER A 251 14.08 23.99 11.43
CA SER A 251 14.76 23.40 12.58
C SER A 251 14.70 24.41 13.72
N VAL A 252 14.17 24.04 14.90
CA VAL A 252 14.07 24.94 16.04
C VAL A 252 14.63 24.29 17.30
N ASN A 253 15.70 24.87 17.83
CA ASN A 253 16.09 24.63 19.20
C ASN A 253 15.16 25.46 20.10
N CYS A 254 14.32 24.77 20.88
CA CYS A 254 13.40 25.39 21.81
C CYS A 254 13.28 24.61 23.11
N ASP A 255 12.93 25.31 24.19
CA ASP A 255 12.71 24.70 25.51
C ASP A 255 11.33 24.04 25.59
N ASP A 256 10.27 24.81 25.41
CA ASP A 256 8.92 24.35 25.74
C ASP A 256 8.07 24.10 24.49
N GLY A 257 7.78 25.13 23.69
CA GLY A 257 7.01 24.96 22.45
C GLY A 257 7.02 26.18 21.54
N PHE A 258 6.51 25.99 20.32
CA PHE A 258 6.36 27.07 19.35
C PHE A 258 5.26 26.80 18.33
N VAL A 259 4.81 27.86 17.67
CA VAL A 259 4.04 27.82 16.42
C VAL A 259 4.69 28.79 15.44
N ALA A 260 5.05 28.32 14.25
CA ALA A 260 5.76 29.10 13.24
C ALA A 260 4.88 29.41 12.03
N TYR A 261 5.07 30.58 11.45
CA TYR A 261 4.34 31.08 10.30
C TYR A 261 5.32 31.66 9.28
N ILE A 262 5.12 31.34 8.01
CA ILE A 262 5.84 31.95 6.89
C ILE A 262 4.84 32.85 6.17
N ASN A 263 5.09 34.16 6.23
CA ASN A 263 4.23 35.19 5.61
C ASN A 263 2.72 34.99 5.89
N GLY A 264 2.37 34.65 7.14
CA GLY A 264 0.99 34.47 7.58
C GLY A 264 0.45 33.04 7.55
N VAL A 265 1.14 32.09 6.90
CA VAL A 265 0.72 30.68 6.86
C VAL A 265 1.43 29.84 7.92
N GLU A 266 0.66 29.17 8.78
CA GLU A 266 1.21 28.25 9.78
C GLU A 266 2.00 27.14 9.08
N SER A 267 3.30 27.05 9.40
CA SER A 267 4.29 26.22 8.69
C SER A 267 5.06 25.31 9.65
N GLY A 268 4.48 24.99 10.81
CA GLY A 268 5.04 24.04 11.76
C GLY A 268 4.81 24.43 13.22
N SER A 269 4.73 23.43 14.10
CA SER A 269 4.57 23.66 15.54
C SER A 269 5.10 22.51 16.39
N TYR A 270 5.36 22.79 17.66
CA TYR A 270 5.74 21.80 18.65
C TYR A 270 5.15 22.18 20.02
N ASN A 271 4.56 21.22 20.72
CA ASN A 271 3.84 21.44 21.99
C ASN A 271 2.76 22.54 21.93
N LYS A 272 2.12 22.69 20.77
CA LYS A 272 1.02 23.63 20.54
C LYS A 272 -0.25 23.18 21.30
N PRO A 273 -0.90 24.05 22.09
CA PRO A 273 -2.20 23.75 22.68
C PRO A 273 -3.32 23.73 21.62
N GLY A 274 -4.37 22.95 21.85
CA GLY A 274 -5.48 22.82 20.89
C GLY A 274 -6.18 24.14 20.54
N ASN A 275 -6.25 25.08 21.49
CA ASN A 275 -6.70 26.45 21.26
C ASN A 275 -5.55 27.42 21.51
N LEU A 276 -5.03 28.03 20.45
CA LEU A 276 -3.97 29.03 20.54
C LEU A 276 -4.57 30.42 20.75
N SER A 277 -3.99 31.17 21.69
CA SER A 277 -4.33 32.56 22.05
C SER A 277 -3.06 33.28 22.50
N TRP A 278 -3.07 34.62 22.50
CA TRP A 278 -1.90 35.47 22.79
C TRP A 278 -1.14 35.19 24.10
N ASN A 279 -1.76 34.51 25.08
CA ASN A 279 -1.15 34.15 26.36
C ASN A 279 -1.13 32.64 26.63
N SER A 280 -1.03 31.85 25.57
CA SER A 280 -1.03 30.39 25.67
C SER A 280 0.23 29.86 26.33
N ASN A 281 0.08 28.66 26.90
CA ASN A 281 1.18 27.86 27.41
C ASN A 281 1.45 26.68 26.47
N ALA A 282 2.70 26.22 26.42
CA ALA A 282 3.07 24.96 25.79
C ALA A 282 2.44 23.76 26.53
N THR A 283 2.13 22.68 25.80
CA THR A 283 1.58 21.44 26.38
C THR A 283 2.63 20.55 27.03
N GLY A 284 3.92 20.82 26.79
CA GLY A 284 5.06 20.05 27.27
C GLY A 284 6.27 20.94 27.51
N SER A 285 7.37 20.33 27.94
CA SER A 285 8.65 20.99 28.22
C SER A 285 9.83 20.08 27.86
N ARG A 286 11.00 20.66 27.61
CA ARG A 286 12.27 19.96 27.36
C ARG A 286 13.33 20.44 28.36
N SER A 287 14.36 19.62 28.59
CA SER A 287 15.52 20.03 29.38
C SER A 287 16.54 20.76 28.52
N ASP A 288 17.28 21.71 29.09
CA ASP A 288 18.24 22.58 28.40
C ASP A 288 19.25 21.80 27.54
N SER A 289 19.77 20.68 28.06
CA SER A 289 20.74 19.84 27.34
C SER A 289 20.15 19.19 26.07
N VAL A 290 18.85 18.90 26.07
CA VAL A 290 18.12 18.35 24.93
C VAL A 290 17.71 19.47 23.99
N ALA A 291 17.21 20.59 24.52
CA ALA A 291 16.89 21.77 23.73
C ALA A 291 18.11 22.29 22.95
N ALA A 292 19.32 22.21 23.52
CA ALA A 292 20.57 22.62 22.88
C ALA A 292 21.08 21.63 21.82
N ALA A 293 21.01 20.32 22.11
CA ALA A 293 21.68 19.30 21.29
C ALA A 293 20.80 18.71 20.19
N ASP A 294 19.48 18.81 20.33
CA ASP A 294 18.52 18.12 19.47
C ASP A 294 17.44 19.14 19.02
N PRO A 295 17.55 19.76 17.85
CA PRO A 295 16.51 20.67 17.39
C PRO A 295 15.23 19.91 17.02
N ILE A 296 14.08 20.55 17.18
CA ILE A 296 12.83 20.04 16.60
C ILE A 296 12.83 20.39 15.11
N VAL A 297 12.82 19.36 14.26
CA VAL A 297 12.73 19.52 12.81
C VAL A 297 11.27 19.31 12.39
N VAL A 298 10.70 20.32 11.72
CA VAL A 298 9.35 20.26 11.16
C VAL A 298 9.40 20.52 9.66
N ASP A 299 8.56 19.80 8.92
CA ASP A 299 8.29 20.10 7.51
C ASP A 299 7.49 21.40 7.43
N ALA A 300 8.11 22.42 6.84
CA ALA A 300 7.55 23.76 6.69
C ALA A 300 7.08 24.04 5.25
N THR A 301 6.96 23.00 4.42
CA THR A 301 6.66 23.12 2.98
C THR A 301 5.32 23.81 2.72
N ALA A 302 4.35 23.74 3.64
CA ALA A 302 3.11 24.51 3.54
C ALA A 302 3.32 26.02 3.34
N GLY A 303 4.41 26.58 3.88
CA GLY A 303 4.79 27.98 3.71
C GLY A 303 5.56 28.30 2.43
N ALA A 304 6.00 27.30 1.65
CA ALA A 304 6.82 27.51 0.46
C ALA A 304 6.11 28.39 -0.59
N THR A 305 4.80 28.21 -0.76
CA THR A 305 3.98 29.01 -1.69
C THR A 305 3.84 30.47 -1.30
N GLN A 306 4.12 30.81 -0.04
CA GLN A 306 4.01 32.18 0.44
C GLN A 306 5.32 32.95 0.28
N VAL A 307 6.45 32.27 0.02
CA VAL A 307 7.74 32.94 -0.14
C VAL A 307 7.74 33.72 -1.45
N VAL A 308 7.99 35.02 -1.36
CA VAL A 308 8.08 35.93 -2.51
C VAL A 308 9.51 36.34 -2.78
N GLU A 309 9.80 36.79 -4.01
CA GLU A 309 11.08 37.45 -4.32
C GLU A 309 11.24 38.70 -3.43
N GLY A 310 12.41 38.83 -2.81
CA GLY A 310 12.72 39.91 -1.88
C GLY A 310 12.51 39.53 -0.41
N VAL A 311 11.99 40.46 0.39
CA VAL A 311 11.93 40.33 1.85
C VAL A 311 10.68 39.55 2.29
N ASN A 312 10.89 38.54 3.12
CA ASN A 312 9.90 37.66 3.71
C ASN A 312 10.01 37.69 5.24
N ILE A 313 9.04 37.09 5.95
CA ILE A 313 9.07 36.96 7.40
C ILE A 313 8.85 35.51 7.85
N LEU A 314 9.71 35.05 8.77
CA LEU A 314 9.40 33.93 9.66
C LEU A 314 8.88 34.54 10.97
N ALA A 315 7.60 34.34 11.25
CA ALA A 315 6.97 34.76 12.48
C ALA A 315 6.80 33.54 13.41
N ILE A 316 7.15 33.67 14.69
CA ILE A 316 7.07 32.57 15.65
C ILE A 316 6.34 33.02 16.91
N HIS A 317 5.34 32.24 17.31
CA HIS A 317 4.73 32.31 18.64
C HIS A 317 5.49 31.34 19.54
N GLY A 318 6.49 31.84 20.25
CA GLY A 318 7.23 31.06 21.23
C GLY A 318 6.44 30.89 22.52
N LEU A 319 6.46 29.69 23.08
CA LEU A 319 5.64 29.28 24.22
C LEU A 319 6.51 28.71 25.33
N ASN A 320 6.26 29.16 26.56
CA ASN A 320 6.64 28.49 27.79
C ASN A 320 5.48 27.65 28.33
N ARG A 321 5.79 26.57 29.05
CA ARG A 321 4.82 25.69 29.71
C ARG A 321 4.09 26.40 30.85
N SER A 322 4.71 27.42 31.44
CA SER A 322 4.08 28.25 32.46
C SER A 322 4.63 29.67 32.45
N THR A 323 3.88 30.61 33.02
CA THR A 323 4.37 31.98 33.24
C THR A 323 5.56 32.04 34.19
N ASN A 324 5.80 31.02 35.02
CA ASN A 324 6.91 30.98 35.97
C ASN A 324 8.10 30.13 35.49
N SER A 325 8.17 29.79 34.20
CA SER A 325 9.33 29.07 33.65
C SER A 325 10.63 29.83 33.97
N SER A 326 11.71 29.07 34.20
CA SER A 326 13.03 29.61 34.54
C SER A 326 13.82 30.08 33.33
N ASP A 327 13.44 29.55 32.17
CA ASP A 327 14.09 29.53 30.87
C ASP A 327 13.07 29.89 29.77
N PHE A 328 13.59 30.11 28.56
CA PHE A 328 12.86 30.30 27.32
C PHE A 328 13.90 30.18 26.20
N LEU A 329 13.58 29.55 25.08
CA LEU A 329 14.47 29.56 23.92
C LEU A 329 13.67 29.33 22.65
N ILE A 330 13.94 30.15 21.65
CA ILE A 330 13.53 29.97 20.27
C ILE A 330 14.72 30.34 19.38
N TYR A 331 15.43 29.32 18.90
CA TYR A 331 16.51 29.47 17.93
C TYR A 331 16.19 28.70 16.64
N PRO A 332 15.64 29.38 15.62
CA PRO A 332 15.22 28.75 14.38
C PRO A 332 16.28 28.83 13.28
N GLU A 333 16.33 27.79 12.45
CA GLU A 333 17.00 27.74 11.16
C GLU A 333 16.01 27.30 10.08
N LEU A 334 15.99 28.00 8.95
CA LEU A 334 15.09 27.73 7.83
C LEU A 334 15.93 27.41 6.60
N THR A 335 15.76 26.19 6.09
CA THR A 335 16.44 25.71 4.89
C THR A 335 15.42 25.48 3.78
N ALA A 336 15.71 25.98 2.58
CA ALA A 336 14.96 25.67 1.37
C ALA A 336 15.71 24.66 0.51
N ALA A 337 15.03 23.61 0.09
CA ALA A 337 15.44 22.86 -1.09
C ALA A 337 15.01 23.68 -2.31
N VAL A 338 15.92 23.92 -3.25
CA VAL A 338 15.62 24.69 -4.48
C VAL A 338 16.09 23.94 -5.71
N VAL A 339 15.37 24.12 -6.82
CA VAL A 339 15.71 23.55 -8.14
C VAL A 339 15.96 24.66 -9.15
N ASP A 340 17.01 24.53 -9.96
CA ASP A 340 17.30 25.46 -11.06
C ASP A 340 16.31 25.27 -12.22
N THR A 341 15.46 26.27 -12.43
CA THR A 341 14.42 26.34 -13.46
C THR A 341 14.92 26.87 -14.82
N SER A 342 16.20 27.23 -14.94
CA SER A 342 16.78 27.66 -16.22
C SER A 342 16.98 26.52 -17.23
N GLY A 343 16.82 25.27 -16.78
CA GLY A 343 16.86 24.07 -17.61
C GLY A 343 15.69 23.98 -18.61
N ALA A 344 15.86 23.14 -19.63
CA ALA A 344 14.75 22.80 -20.52
C ALA A 344 13.67 22.08 -19.71
N GLN A 345 12.41 22.53 -19.87
CA GLN A 345 11.26 21.81 -19.34
C GLN A 345 11.18 20.44 -20.03
N ARG A 346 11.25 19.38 -19.24
CA ARG A 346 11.17 17.98 -19.65
C ARG A 346 9.99 17.34 -18.95
N GLU A 347 9.56 16.22 -19.48
CA GLU A 347 8.61 15.36 -18.78
C GLU A 347 9.36 14.40 -17.86
N GLY A 348 8.76 14.00 -16.74
CA GLY A 348 9.42 13.14 -15.77
C GLY A 348 8.58 12.84 -14.54
N PHE A 349 9.14 11.98 -13.70
CA PHE A 349 8.51 11.52 -12.47
C PHE A 349 8.99 12.36 -11.29
N PHE A 350 8.06 12.79 -10.45
CA PHE A 350 8.37 13.51 -9.22
C PHE A 350 8.67 12.53 -8.08
N ASN A 351 9.48 12.94 -7.11
CA ASN A 351 9.84 12.14 -5.94
C ASN A 351 8.69 12.07 -4.94
N SER A 352 7.93 13.16 -4.84
CA SER A 352 6.71 13.27 -4.04
C SER A 352 5.64 14.01 -4.84
N PRO A 353 4.37 13.58 -4.77
CA PRO A 353 3.27 14.36 -5.34
C PRO A 353 3.03 15.66 -4.57
N THR A 354 2.70 16.73 -5.28
CA THR A 354 2.60 18.09 -4.73
C THR A 354 1.32 18.81 -5.14
N PRO A 355 0.14 18.20 -4.96
CA PRO A 355 -1.11 18.79 -5.39
C PRO A 355 -1.38 20.14 -4.70
N GLY A 356 -1.60 21.17 -5.52
CA GLY A 356 -1.93 22.55 -5.14
C GLY A 356 -0.72 23.45 -4.90
N VAL A 357 0.51 22.95 -5.07
CA VAL A 357 1.75 23.68 -4.76
C VAL A 357 2.83 23.39 -5.83
N PRO A 358 3.97 24.10 -5.85
CA PRO A 358 5.10 23.76 -6.70
C PRO A 358 5.47 22.27 -6.74
N ASN A 359 5.61 21.74 -7.96
CA ASN A 359 6.12 20.39 -8.24
C ASN A 359 7.35 20.07 -7.42
N SER A 360 7.41 18.87 -6.82
CA SER A 360 8.61 18.42 -6.12
C SER A 360 9.77 18.10 -7.09
N SER A 361 10.97 17.88 -6.56
CA SER A 361 12.10 17.37 -7.34
C SER A 361 11.78 16.03 -7.99
N GLY A 362 12.47 15.67 -9.06
CA GLY A 362 12.24 14.39 -9.71
C GLY A 362 13.33 13.98 -10.68
N GLN A 363 12.98 13.04 -11.55
CA GLN A 363 13.85 12.55 -12.60
C GLN A 363 13.15 12.72 -13.96
N ALA A 364 13.82 13.41 -14.88
CA ALA A 364 13.38 13.48 -16.27
C ALA A 364 13.25 12.07 -16.86
N ALA A 365 12.17 11.83 -17.59
CA ALA A 365 11.90 10.56 -18.23
C ALA A 365 12.83 10.35 -19.44
N GLY A 366 13.40 9.14 -19.50
CA GLY A 366 14.00 8.60 -20.72
C GLY A 366 12.95 8.07 -21.70
N PRO A 367 13.34 7.18 -22.63
CA PRO A 367 12.42 6.56 -23.57
C PRO A 367 11.28 5.79 -22.90
N LEU A 368 10.05 5.91 -23.43
CA LEU A 368 8.88 5.20 -22.91
C LEU A 368 8.79 3.78 -23.45
N PHE A 369 8.48 2.84 -22.57
CA PHE A 369 8.01 1.51 -22.95
C PHE A 369 6.50 1.54 -23.17
N VAL A 370 6.08 1.79 -24.41
CA VAL A 370 4.65 1.84 -24.80
C VAL A 370 4.00 0.48 -24.67
N ASN A 371 4.73 -0.58 -25.02
CA ASN A 371 4.31 -1.95 -24.85
C ASN A 371 5.55 -2.85 -24.77
N PHE A 372 5.48 -3.93 -24.02
CA PHE A 372 6.60 -4.88 -23.92
C PHE A 372 6.08 -6.27 -23.54
N THR A 373 6.88 -7.29 -23.83
CA THR A 373 6.54 -8.67 -23.43
C THR A 373 6.69 -8.83 -21.91
N ASP A 374 5.57 -8.92 -21.20
CA ASP A 374 5.50 -9.15 -19.74
C ASP A 374 4.89 -10.50 -19.35
N LYS A 375 3.91 -10.98 -20.14
CA LYS A 375 3.18 -12.24 -19.93
C LYS A 375 3.09 -13.07 -21.22
N PRO A 376 4.22 -13.56 -21.76
CA PRO A 376 4.19 -14.37 -22.96
C PRO A 376 3.59 -15.75 -22.70
N GLU A 377 3.19 -16.43 -23.78
CA GLU A 377 2.95 -17.87 -23.72
C GLU A 377 4.19 -18.59 -23.17
N ARG A 378 3.96 -19.65 -22.40
CA ARG A 378 5.03 -20.42 -21.77
C ARG A 378 5.91 -21.05 -22.86
N PRO A 379 7.23 -20.81 -22.86
CA PRO A 379 8.13 -21.37 -23.86
C PRO A 379 8.35 -22.87 -23.62
N ILE A 380 8.70 -23.59 -24.68
CA ILE A 380 9.16 -24.98 -24.59
C ILE A 380 10.68 -24.96 -24.47
N ALA A 381 11.26 -25.73 -23.54
CA ALA A 381 12.71 -25.86 -23.42
C ALA A 381 13.36 -26.25 -24.76
N GLY A 382 14.45 -25.58 -25.12
CA GLY A 382 15.10 -25.70 -26.43
C GLY A 382 14.52 -24.81 -27.54
N GLN A 383 13.42 -24.11 -27.32
CA GLN A 383 12.87 -23.10 -28.24
C GLN A 383 13.16 -21.69 -27.73
N ASP A 384 13.66 -20.82 -28.61
CA ASP A 384 13.97 -19.44 -28.26
C ASP A 384 12.70 -18.68 -27.84
N LEU A 385 12.81 -17.91 -26.75
CA LEU A 385 11.73 -17.03 -26.28
C LEU A 385 11.95 -15.62 -26.84
N MET A 386 11.04 -15.21 -27.72
CA MET A 386 11.05 -13.87 -28.31
C MET A 386 10.50 -12.83 -27.33
N VAL A 387 11.26 -11.76 -27.13
CA VAL A 387 10.92 -10.64 -26.26
C VAL A 387 10.95 -9.36 -27.07
N MET A 388 9.91 -8.53 -26.93
CA MET A 388 9.79 -7.24 -27.62
C MET A 388 9.61 -6.08 -26.63
N ALA A 389 10.03 -4.89 -27.06
CA ALA A 389 9.78 -3.62 -26.41
C ALA A 389 9.50 -2.56 -27.48
N LYS A 390 8.26 -2.05 -27.50
CA LYS A 390 7.85 -0.91 -28.33
C LYS A 390 8.19 0.37 -27.60
N MET A 391 8.99 1.22 -28.24
CA MET A 391 9.55 2.42 -27.65
C MET A 391 8.98 3.69 -28.26
N GLU A 392 8.90 4.74 -27.45
CA GLU A 392 8.63 6.11 -27.90
C GLU A 392 9.63 7.07 -27.26
N ALA A 393 10.10 8.04 -28.05
CA ALA A 393 11.01 9.07 -27.58
C ALA A 393 10.22 10.13 -26.78
N VAL A 394 10.77 10.57 -25.65
CA VAL A 394 10.21 11.68 -24.84
C VAL A 394 11.04 12.93 -25.03
N SER A 395 12.25 12.91 -24.48
CA SER A 395 13.16 14.06 -24.44
C SER A 395 14.12 14.11 -25.62
N SER A 396 14.52 12.95 -26.13
CA SER A 396 15.46 12.78 -27.24
C SER A 396 15.20 11.43 -27.93
N PRO A 397 15.68 11.21 -29.17
CA PRO A 397 15.58 9.91 -29.83
C PRO A 397 16.14 8.77 -28.98
N VAL A 398 15.54 7.59 -29.11
CA VAL A 398 15.98 6.38 -28.41
C VAL A 398 17.38 6.01 -28.89
N ALA A 399 18.33 5.93 -27.97
CA ALA A 399 19.73 5.61 -28.26
C ALA A 399 20.03 4.12 -28.08
N SER A 400 19.47 3.48 -27.03
CA SER A 400 19.65 2.05 -26.81
C SER A 400 18.49 1.44 -26.04
N VAL A 401 18.24 0.14 -26.30
CA VAL A 401 17.33 -0.69 -25.52
C VAL A 401 18.04 -1.99 -25.17
N THR A 402 18.23 -2.24 -23.88
CA THR A 402 18.95 -3.39 -23.36
C THR A 402 18.02 -4.24 -22.51
N MET A 403 17.98 -5.54 -22.79
CA MET A 403 17.31 -6.53 -21.96
C MET A 403 18.35 -7.24 -21.08
N PHE A 404 17.99 -7.41 -19.82
CA PHE A 404 18.74 -8.21 -18.88
C PHE A 404 17.85 -9.36 -18.42
N TYR A 405 18.27 -10.60 -18.68
CA TYR A 405 17.50 -11.78 -18.29
C TYR A 405 18.32 -12.72 -17.41
N ARG A 406 17.62 -13.57 -16.67
CA ARG A 406 18.20 -14.69 -15.94
C ARG A 406 17.25 -15.86 -15.89
N VAL A 407 17.83 -17.05 -15.82
CA VAL A 407 17.11 -18.30 -15.57
C VAL A 407 17.25 -18.63 -14.09
N MET A 408 16.13 -18.92 -13.43
CA MET A 408 16.04 -19.20 -12.01
C MET A 408 16.72 -18.09 -11.15
N PHE A 409 17.67 -18.48 -10.30
CA PHE A 409 18.48 -17.58 -9.49
C PHE A 409 19.92 -17.44 -10.02
N GLY A 410 20.14 -17.80 -11.29
CA GLY A 410 21.42 -17.67 -11.96
C GLY A 410 21.87 -16.23 -12.15
N ALA A 411 23.08 -16.09 -12.70
CA ALA A 411 23.63 -14.79 -13.08
C ALA A 411 22.80 -14.15 -14.20
N GLU A 412 22.80 -12.83 -14.21
CA GLU A 412 22.18 -12.06 -15.27
C GLU A 412 22.99 -12.13 -16.56
N LYS A 413 22.29 -12.23 -17.68
CA LYS A 413 22.83 -12.15 -19.03
C LYS A 413 22.23 -10.92 -19.72
N THR A 414 23.05 -10.24 -20.50
CA THR A 414 22.67 -8.99 -21.19
C THR A 414 22.46 -9.28 -22.68
N LEU A 415 21.38 -8.75 -23.25
CA LEU A 415 21.07 -8.78 -24.67
C LEU A 415 20.71 -7.37 -25.13
N LEU A 416 21.39 -6.91 -26.18
CA LEU A 416 20.97 -5.71 -26.89
C LEU A 416 19.75 -6.04 -27.74
N MET A 417 18.72 -5.20 -27.67
CA MET A 417 17.53 -5.32 -28.51
C MET A 417 17.70 -4.46 -29.77
N ASN A 418 17.22 -4.93 -30.93
CA ASN A 418 17.43 -4.27 -32.23
C ASN A 418 16.10 -4.00 -32.95
N ASP A 419 16.10 -2.97 -33.80
CA ASP A 419 15.00 -2.51 -34.68
C ASP A 419 15.54 -2.34 -36.14
N GLU A 420 16.23 -3.38 -36.63
CA GLU A 420 17.01 -3.36 -37.88
C GLU A 420 16.41 -4.24 -38.99
N GLY A 421 15.24 -4.83 -38.77
CA GLY A 421 14.54 -5.73 -39.70
C GLY A 421 15.31 -7.01 -40.01
N THR A 422 16.15 -7.47 -39.07
CA THR A 422 16.96 -8.68 -39.22
C THR A 422 16.95 -9.54 -37.96
N GLY A 423 17.19 -10.84 -38.12
CA GLY A 423 17.25 -11.79 -37.01
C GLY A 423 15.91 -11.95 -36.31
N SER A 424 15.85 -11.53 -35.04
CA SER A 424 14.67 -11.55 -34.19
C SER A 424 13.65 -10.45 -34.54
N ASP A 425 14.07 -9.45 -35.30
CA ASP A 425 13.26 -8.30 -35.66
C ASP A 425 12.72 -8.42 -37.09
N ALA A 426 11.42 -8.17 -37.25
CA ALA A 426 10.71 -8.41 -38.50
C ALA A 426 10.75 -7.20 -39.46
N LEU A 427 10.79 -5.97 -38.93
CA LEU A 427 10.69 -4.73 -39.70
C LEU A 427 11.65 -3.70 -39.12
N ALA A 428 12.51 -3.13 -39.97
CA ALA A 428 13.46 -2.11 -39.52
C ALA A 428 12.78 -0.75 -39.30
N ASN A 429 13.18 -0.06 -38.23
CA ASN A 429 12.78 1.29 -37.86
C ASN A 429 11.26 1.46 -37.65
N ASP A 430 10.59 0.45 -37.06
CA ASP A 430 9.17 0.53 -36.70
C ASP A 430 8.94 0.90 -35.22
N GLY A 431 10.02 1.09 -34.46
CA GLY A 431 10.01 1.42 -33.04
C GLY A 431 9.84 0.20 -32.13
N ILE A 432 9.85 -1.02 -32.68
CA ILE A 432 9.76 -2.27 -31.93
C ILE A 432 11.14 -2.92 -31.86
N PHE A 433 11.75 -2.84 -30.70
CA PHE A 433 13.01 -3.50 -30.43
C PHE A 433 12.75 -4.94 -30.02
N THR A 434 13.53 -5.88 -30.55
CA THR A 434 13.39 -7.32 -30.21
C THR A 434 14.71 -7.99 -29.84
N ALA A 435 14.61 -9.03 -29.01
CA ALA A 435 15.69 -9.96 -28.71
C ALA A 435 15.14 -11.37 -28.42
N ALA A 436 15.96 -12.39 -28.65
CA ALA A 436 15.63 -13.78 -28.34
C ALA A 436 16.42 -14.24 -27.10
N ILE A 437 15.71 -14.73 -26.08
CA ILE A 437 16.33 -15.51 -25.00
C ILE A 437 16.56 -16.93 -25.55
N PRO A 438 17.82 -17.43 -25.60
CA PRO A 438 18.11 -18.73 -26.19
C PRO A 438 17.39 -19.87 -25.48
N GLY A 439 16.69 -20.72 -26.22
CA GLY A 439 15.96 -21.87 -25.68
C GLY A 439 16.86 -22.91 -25.02
N ALA A 440 18.15 -22.92 -25.37
CA ALA A 440 19.16 -23.79 -24.77
C ALA A 440 19.59 -23.35 -23.35
N ASP A 441 19.15 -22.16 -22.88
CA ASP A 441 19.54 -21.63 -21.58
C ASP A 441 18.62 -22.06 -20.43
N PHE A 442 17.47 -22.65 -20.73
CA PHE A 442 16.49 -23.07 -19.72
C PHE A 442 15.91 -24.46 -20.02
N ASP A 443 15.60 -25.17 -18.94
CA ASP A 443 14.95 -26.46 -18.94
C ASP A 443 13.45 -26.36 -18.62
N SER A 444 12.72 -27.46 -18.82
CA SER A 444 11.28 -27.56 -18.49
C SER A 444 11.01 -27.20 -17.03
N GLY A 445 9.99 -26.36 -16.79
CA GLY A 445 9.59 -25.94 -15.44
C GLY A 445 10.46 -24.85 -14.81
N GLU A 446 11.54 -24.40 -15.48
CA GLU A 446 12.37 -23.31 -14.97
C GLU A 446 11.74 -21.93 -15.20
N MET A 447 11.91 -21.06 -14.20
CA MET A 447 11.55 -19.64 -14.29
C MET A 447 12.54 -18.89 -15.17
N ILE A 448 12.02 -18.08 -16.09
CA ILE A 448 12.79 -17.19 -16.95
C ILE A 448 12.26 -15.78 -16.69
N ARG A 449 13.12 -14.86 -16.29
CA ARG A 449 12.72 -13.50 -15.92
C ARG A 449 13.69 -12.46 -16.46
N TRP A 450 13.15 -11.30 -16.84
CA TRP A 450 13.89 -10.22 -17.47
C TRP A 450 13.40 -8.85 -17.05
N ARG A 451 14.26 -7.87 -17.30
CA ARG A 451 14.04 -6.44 -17.10
C ARG A 451 14.66 -5.68 -18.28
N PHE A 452 14.20 -4.46 -18.49
CA PHE A 452 14.65 -3.60 -19.56
C PHE A 452 15.25 -2.31 -19.01
N GLU A 453 16.26 -1.81 -19.72
CA GLU A 453 16.76 -0.45 -19.58
C GLU A 453 16.84 0.17 -20.97
N ALA A 454 16.28 1.37 -21.13
CA ALA A 454 16.38 2.14 -22.35
C ALA A 454 17.00 3.50 -22.04
N SER A 455 17.82 4.02 -22.96
CA SER A 455 18.44 5.33 -22.85
C SER A 455 18.16 6.16 -24.10
N ASP A 456 18.07 7.47 -23.95
CA ASP A 456 18.02 8.41 -25.07
C ASP A 456 19.41 9.02 -25.39
N GLU A 457 19.50 9.83 -26.45
CA GLU A 457 20.76 10.49 -26.85
C GLU A 457 21.29 11.53 -25.84
N LEU A 458 20.48 11.93 -24.85
CA LEU A 458 20.87 12.81 -23.75
C LEU A 458 21.36 12.03 -22.52
N GLY A 459 21.28 10.70 -22.56
CA GLY A 459 21.62 9.83 -21.44
C GLY A 459 20.52 9.71 -20.38
N LEU A 460 19.29 10.12 -20.69
CA LEU A 460 18.15 9.89 -19.82
C LEU A 460 17.70 8.45 -19.95
N GLU A 461 17.47 7.79 -18.81
CA GLU A 461 17.20 6.36 -18.74
C GLU A 461 15.77 6.07 -18.26
N THR A 462 15.24 4.94 -18.69
CA THR A 462 14.00 4.37 -18.16
C THR A 462 14.18 2.88 -17.97
N LYS A 463 13.71 2.40 -16.82
CA LYS A 463 13.83 1.00 -16.41
C LYS A 463 12.47 0.40 -16.15
N ILE A 464 12.23 -0.78 -16.70
CA ILE A 464 11.00 -1.55 -16.49
C ILE A 464 11.35 -3.00 -16.11
N PRO A 465 10.85 -3.51 -14.97
CA PRO A 465 10.19 -2.78 -13.88
C PRO A 465 11.10 -1.73 -13.22
N ALA A 466 10.51 -0.65 -12.69
CA ALA A 466 11.26 0.44 -12.05
C ALA A 466 12.02 0.00 -10.79
N PHE A 467 11.50 -0.99 -10.05
CA PHE A 467 12.12 -1.56 -8.85
C PHE A 467 12.51 -0.50 -7.79
N LYS A 468 11.55 0.34 -7.41
CA LYS A 468 11.79 1.49 -6.52
C LYS A 468 11.98 1.10 -5.07
N ASP A 469 11.16 0.18 -4.57
CA ASP A 469 11.31 -0.39 -3.24
C ASP A 469 11.78 -1.85 -3.36
N PRO A 470 13.05 -2.15 -3.07
CA PRO A 470 13.54 -3.53 -3.07
C PRO A 470 12.75 -4.48 -2.15
N ALA A 471 12.01 -3.93 -1.17
CA ALA A 471 11.17 -4.69 -0.27
C ALA A 471 9.75 -4.94 -0.77
N ASP A 472 9.19 -4.07 -1.62
CA ASP A 472 7.77 -4.06 -2.01
C ASP A 472 7.54 -3.81 -3.53
N SER A 473 8.59 -3.96 -4.35
CA SER A 473 8.54 -3.84 -5.81
C SER A 473 9.08 -5.09 -6.50
N HIS A 474 8.45 -5.51 -7.60
CA HIS A 474 9.01 -6.53 -8.48
C HIS A 474 10.21 -5.97 -9.26
N GLN A 475 11.23 -6.80 -9.48
CA GLN A 475 12.45 -6.41 -10.19
C GLN A 475 12.44 -6.88 -11.65
N TYR A 476 11.73 -7.97 -11.91
CA TYR A 476 11.64 -8.59 -13.23
C TYR A 476 10.18 -8.90 -13.59
N VAL A 477 9.90 -8.92 -14.89
CA VAL A 477 8.75 -9.63 -15.45
C VAL A 477 9.24 -10.97 -16.00
N GLY A 478 8.33 -11.89 -16.37
CA GLY A 478 8.79 -13.19 -16.86
C GLY A 478 7.71 -14.25 -17.03
N THR A 479 8.18 -15.47 -17.24
CA THR A 479 7.34 -16.66 -17.43
C THR A 479 8.07 -17.91 -16.91
N VAL A 480 7.44 -19.07 -17.08
CA VAL A 480 8.00 -20.39 -16.73
C VAL A 480 7.93 -21.31 -17.93
N ALA A 481 9.01 -22.02 -18.23
CA ALA A 481 9.03 -23.00 -19.30
C ALA A 481 7.97 -24.11 -19.05
N VAL A 482 7.35 -24.60 -20.12
CA VAL A 482 6.36 -25.69 -20.02
C VAL A 482 7.03 -26.95 -19.47
N ASP A 483 6.45 -27.56 -18.44
CA ASP A 483 6.78 -28.92 -18.01
C ASP A 483 5.67 -29.91 -18.43
N PRO A 484 5.86 -30.66 -19.54
CA PRO A 484 4.85 -31.60 -20.02
C PRO A 484 4.70 -32.84 -19.14
N SER A 485 5.63 -33.06 -18.19
CA SER A 485 5.62 -34.21 -17.27
C SER A 485 4.60 -34.04 -16.14
N ILE A 486 4.16 -32.81 -15.85
CA ILE A 486 3.15 -32.53 -14.84
C ILE A 486 1.81 -33.10 -15.31
N LYS A 487 1.30 -34.08 -14.56
CA LYS A 487 -0.05 -34.64 -14.69
C LYS A 487 -0.77 -34.42 -13.36
N THR A 488 -1.81 -33.59 -13.35
CA THR A 488 -2.57 -33.25 -12.15
C THR A 488 -3.98 -32.78 -12.54
N LYS A 489 -4.92 -32.89 -11.61
CA LYS A 489 -6.25 -32.24 -11.68
C LYS A 489 -6.32 -30.98 -10.81
N LEU A 490 -5.28 -30.69 -10.02
CA LEU A 490 -5.17 -29.50 -9.19
C LEU A 490 -4.57 -28.34 -9.98
N SER A 491 -4.90 -27.11 -9.58
CA SER A 491 -4.14 -25.95 -10.01
C SER A 491 -2.68 -26.08 -9.53
N VAL A 492 -1.75 -25.64 -10.36
CA VAL A 492 -0.31 -25.72 -10.09
C VAL A 492 0.20 -24.36 -9.66
N VAL A 493 0.81 -24.30 -8.48
CA VAL A 493 1.59 -23.17 -7.99
C VAL A 493 3.06 -23.49 -8.20
N GLU A 494 3.73 -22.73 -9.05
CA GLU A 494 5.17 -22.86 -9.28
C GLU A 494 5.89 -21.85 -8.38
N TRP A 495 6.48 -22.36 -7.30
CA TRP A 495 7.11 -21.60 -6.23
C TRP A 495 8.63 -21.63 -6.36
N PHE A 496 9.22 -20.51 -6.77
CA PHE A 496 10.65 -20.36 -6.91
C PHE A 496 11.23 -19.71 -5.67
N VAL A 497 12.12 -20.40 -4.98
CA VAL A 497 12.63 -19.99 -3.66
C VAL A 497 14.14 -19.91 -3.70
N GLN A 498 14.68 -18.71 -3.47
CA GLN A 498 16.12 -18.49 -3.53
C GLN A 498 16.86 -19.26 -2.44
N ASN A 499 16.27 -19.34 -1.24
CA ASN A 499 16.82 -20.12 -0.13
C ASN A 499 15.71 -20.92 0.58
N PRO A 500 15.42 -22.16 0.14
CA PRO A 500 14.37 -22.99 0.72
C PRO A 500 14.51 -23.19 2.24
N ALA A 501 15.74 -23.29 2.76
CA ALA A 501 15.98 -23.44 4.19
C ALA A 501 15.54 -22.19 4.97
N ARG A 502 15.84 -20.98 4.47
CA ARG A 502 15.39 -19.73 5.10
C ARG A 502 13.87 -19.54 5.05
N ALA A 503 13.19 -20.03 4.01
CA ALA A 503 11.73 -19.99 3.95
C ALA A 503 11.07 -20.78 5.11
N THR A 504 11.76 -21.78 5.68
CA THR A 504 11.28 -22.53 6.85
C THR A 504 11.46 -21.80 8.19
N GLY A 505 12.08 -20.62 8.19
CA GLY A 505 12.24 -19.75 9.36
C GLY A 505 11.34 -18.51 9.31
N THR A 506 11.28 -17.75 10.39
CA THR A 506 10.50 -16.50 10.47
C THR A 506 11.17 -15.32 9.76
N SER A 507 12.50 -15.33 9.60
CA SER A 507 13.25 -14.31 8.87
C SER A 507 13.08 -14.37 7.34
N GLY A 508 12.50 -15.47 6.83
CA GLY A 508 12.11 -15.62 5.44
C GLY A 508 13.22 -15.51 4.39
N THR A 509 12.79 -15.54 3.13
CA THR A 509 13.59 -15.37 1.91
C THR A 509 12.72 -14.77 0.81
N ARG A 510 13.33 -14.43 -0.33
CA ARG A 510 12.61 -13.96 -1.50
C ARG A 510 12.65 -14.96 -2.64
N GLY A 511 11.77 -14.77 -3.60
CA GLY A 511 11.78 -15.48 -4.86
C GLY A 511 10.59 -15.08 -5.70
N ALA A 512 9.90 -16.05 -6.30
CA ALA A 512 8.80 -15.78 -7.20
C ALA A 512 7.71 -16.85 -7.12
N ILE A 513 6.51 -16.49 -7.55
CA ILE A 513 5.37 -17.39 -7.76
C ILE A 513 4.96 -17.26 -9.21
N PHE A 514 4.69 -18.37 -9.89
CA PHE A 514 3.93 -18.37 -11.14
C PHE A 514 2.60 -19.08 -10.93
N TYR A 515 1.52 -18.38 -11.28
CA TYR A 515 0.15 -18.85 -11.12
C TYR A 515 -0.77 -18.17 -12.14
N LEU A 516 -1.71 -18.92 -12.71
CA LEU A 516 -2.65 -18.43 -13.73
C LEU A 516 -1.99 -17.63 -14.88
N GLY A 517 -0.84 -18.10 -15.36
CA GLY A 517 -0.14 -17.46 -16.49
C GLY A 517 0.65 -16.20 -16.13
N GLU A 518 0.73 -15.82 -14.85
CA GLU A 518 1.39 -14.60 -14.38
C GLU A 518 2.56 -14.93 -13.46
N LEU A 519 3.72 -14.29 -13.71
CA LEU A 519 4.87 -14.33 -12.81
C LEU A 519 4.82 -13.15 -11.83
N TYR A 520 4.89 -13.50 -10.55
CA TYR A 520 5.04 -12.58 -9.43
C TYR A 520 6.49 -12.65 -8.93
N ASP A 521 7.28 -11.62 -9.17
CA ASP A 521 8.70 -11.59 -8.82
C ASP A 521 8.94 -10.84 -7.50
N ASN A 522 10.09 -11.11 -6.89
CA ASN A 522 10.55 -10.52 -5.63
C ASN A 522 9.58 -10.71 -4.46
N VAL A 523 8.79 -11.80 -4.48
CA VAL A 523 7.80 -12.14 -3.44
C VAL A 523 8.52 -12.61 -2.17
N PHE A 524 8.04 -12.20 -1.00
CA PHE A 524 8.61 -12.60 0.28
C PHE A 524 7.91 -13.85 0.83
N PHE A 525 8.70 -14.77 1.38
CA PHE A 525 8.22 -16.03 1.93
C PHE A 525 8.82 -16.28 3.31
N ASN A 526 8.00 -16.67 4.28
CA ASN A 526 8.48 -17.14 5.58
C ASN A 526 7.57 -18.25 6.13
N ARG A 527 7.97 -18.85 7.26
CA ARG A 527 7.21 -19.94 7.87
C ARG A 527 5.88 -19.44 8.44
N HIS A 528 4.79 -20.08 8.05
CA HIS A 528 3.47 -19.92 8.68
C HIS A 528 3.34 -20.84 9.90
N GLY A 529 2.60 -20.36 10.90
CA GLY A 529 2.13 -21.15 12.03
C GLY A 529 3.05 -21.19 13.25
N GLN A 530 2.42 -21.33 14.41
CA GLN A 530 3.09 -21.41 15.72
C GLN A 530 3.33 -22.88 16.11
N SER A 531 2.28 -23.61 16.45
CA SER A 531 2.36 -25.03 16.83
C SER A 531 2.73 -25.94 15.66
N THR A 532 2.23 -25.63 14.46
CA THR A 532 2.52 -26.37 13.22
C THR A 532 3.91 -26.07 12.67
N GLY A 533 4.59 -25.02 13.16
CA GLY A 533 5.95 -24.67 12.75
C GLY A 533 7.00 -25.74 13.05
N GLY A 534 6.69 -26.68 13.96
CA GLY A 534 7.51 -27.85 14.25
C GLY A 534 7.38 -29.01 13.25
N PHE A 535 6.37 -29.02 12.37
CA PHE A 535 6.09 -30.15 11.48
C PHE A 535 7.19 -30.35 10.44
N PRO A 536 7.55 -31.60 10.06
CA PRO A 536 8.53 -31.84 8.99
C PRO A 536 8.14 -31.12 7.70
N LYS A 537 6.86 -31.20 7.34
CA LYS A 537 6.22 -30.48 6.25
C LYS A 537 5.68 -29.15 6.77
N LYS A 538 6.35 -28.05 6.42
CA LYS A 538 6.06 -26.69 6.92
C LYS A 538 4.98 -26.01 6.09
N SER A 539 4.23 -25.10 6.69
CA SER A 539 3.37 -24.13 5.99
C SER A 539 4.10 -22.80 5.81
N TYR A 540 3.65 -21.97 4.87
CA TYR A 540 4.36 -20.74 4.48
C TYR A 540 3.40 -19.56 4.31
N ASN A 541 3.77 -18.37 4.81
CA ASN A 541 3.13 -17.12 4.41
C ASN A 541 3.83 -16.62 3.14
N ILE A 542 3.06 -15.99 2.27
CA ILE A 542 3.51 -15.46 0.99
C ILE A 542 3.00 -14.02 0.86
N ASP A 543 3.94 -13.08 0.89
CA ASP A 543 3.64 -11.65 0.88
C ASP A 543 4.02 -11.05 -0.47
N PHE A 544 3.02 -10.61 -1.24
CA PHE A 544 3.20 -10.09 -2.59
C PHE A 544 3.43 -8.58 -2.59
N ASN A 545 4.27 -8.13 -3.51
CA ASN A 545 4.62 -6.73 -3.67
C ASN A 545 3.41 -5.87 -4.10
N LYS A 546 3.34 -4.60 -3.66
CA LYS A 546 2.33 -3.62 -4.13
C LYS A 546 2.21 -3.60 -5.64
N THR A 547 3.35 -3.48 -6.29
CA THR A 547 3.48 -3.45 -7.76
C THR A 547 2.97 -4.72 -8.48
N GLN A 548 2.74 -5.83 -7.76
CA GLN A 548 2.20 -7.08 -8.30
C GLN A 548 1.34 -7.83 -7.26
N ARG A 549 0.19 -7.26 -6.86
CA ARG A 549 -0.79 -7.97 -6.00
C ARG A 549 -1.24 -9.29 -6.61
N PHE A 550 -1.44 -10.31 -5.79
CA PHE A 550 -1.71 -11.67 -6.26
C PHE A 550 -3.11 -11.84 -6.84
N ARG A 551 -3.24 -12.62 -7.93
CA ARG A 551 -4.54 -12.96 -8.52
C ARG A 551 -4.82 -14.44 -8.31
N TRP A 552 -5.76 -14.74 -7.41
CA TRP A 552 -6.18 -16.13 -7.15
C TRP A 552 -7.25 -16.64 -8.13
N SER A 553 -8.01 -15.73 -8.75
CA SER A 553 -9.06 -15.98 -9.75
C SER A 553 -9.15 -14.81 -10.73
N GLU A 554 -9.53 -15.08 -11.98
CA GLU A 554 -9.72 -14.05 -13.02
C GLU A 554 -10.86 -13.08 -12.69
N ASP A 555 -11.87 -13.54 -11.97
CA ASP A 555 -13.09 -12.80 -11.65
C ASP A 555 -13.06 -12.12 -10.28
N ALA A 556 -11.93 -12.19 -9.57
CA ALA A 556 -11.83 -11.69 -8.19
C ALA A 556 -10.82 -10.54 -8.07
N PRO A 557 -11.01 -9.63 -7.09
CA PRO A 557 -9.99 -8.67 -6.71
C PRO A 557 -8.67 -9.37 -6.37
N ARG A 558 -7.56 -8.68 -6.65
CA ARG A 558 -6.22 -9.14 -6.26
C ARG A 558 -6.07 -9.08 -4.74
N THR A 559 -5.30 -10.01 -4.18
CA THR A 559 -5.00 -10.09 -2.74
C THR A 559 -3.56 -9.70 -2.46
N LYS A 560 -3.29 -9.26 -1.24
CA LYS A 560 -1.96 -8.87 -0.79
C LYS A 560 -1.13 -10.07 -0.36
N ASP A 561 -1.68 -10.85 0.56
CA ASP A 561 -0.98 -11.95 1.22
C ASP A 561 -1.81 -13.23 1.14
N ILE A 562 -1.15 -14.38 1.02
CA ILE A 562 -1.78 -15.70 1.04
C ILE A 562 -0.90 -16.67 1.83
N ASP A 563 -1.51 -17.78 2.26
CA ASP A 563 -0.84 -18.87 2.94
C ASP A 563 -0.87 -20.16 2.12
N LEU A 564 0.24 -20.89 2.14
CA LEU A 564 0.30 -22.31 1.75
C LEU A 564 0.27 -23.18 3.01
N ILE A 565 -0.92 -23.71 3.32
CA ILE A 565 -1.17 -24.53 4.51
C ILE A 565 -1.10 -26.01 4.13
N THR A 566 -0.08 -26.71 4.61
CA THR A 566 0.15 -28.11 4.18
C THR A 566 -0.76 -29.15 4.81
N ASN A 567 -1.44 -28.78 5.90
CA ASN A 567 -2.30 -29.65 6.70
C ASN A 567 -1.70 -31.04 6.91
N TRP A 568 -0.40 -31.08 7.22
CA TRP A 568 0.34 -32.34 7.30
C TRP A 568 -0.27 -33.31 8.32
N ALA A 569 -0.78 -32.77 9.42
CA ALA A 569 -1.47 -33.54 10.46
C ALA A 569 -2.84 -34.07 10.05
N ASP A 570 -3.49 -33.55 8.99
CA ASP A 570 -4.71 -34.15 8.45
C ASP A 570 -4.34 -35.17 7.37
N LYS A 571 -4.56 -36.46 7.65
CA LYS A 571 -4.31 -37.54 6.68
C LYS A 571 -5.31 -37.51 5.52
N SER A 572 -6.51 -36.96 5.72
CA SER A 572 -7.52 -36.89 4.64
C SER A 572 -7.28 -35.75 3.65
N LYS A 573 -6.50 -34.73 4.04
CA LYS A 573 -6.20 -33.51 3.26
C LYS A 573 -7.39 -32.63 2.86
N VAL A 574 -8.63 -33.00 3.22
CA VAL A 574 -9.84 -32.33 2.71
C VAL A 574 -10.58 -31.51 3.76
N ARG A 575 -10.30 -31.69 5.07
CA ARG A 575 -11.14 -31.09 6.13
C ARG A 575 -11.16 -29.58 6.09
N HIS A 576 -9.98 -28.99 5.92
CA HIS A 576 -9.78 -27.55 5.98
C HIS A 576 -10.49 -26.82 4.83
N VAL A 577 -10.28 -27.27 3.59
CA VAL A 577 -10.96 -26.73 2.40
C VAL A 577 -12.49 -26.92 2.51
N LEU A 578 -12.94 -28.11 2.90
CA LEU A 578 -14.37 -28.39 3.07
C LEU A 578 -15.00 -27.51 4.16
N GLY A 579 -14.26 -27.22 5.24
CA GLY A 579 -14.70 -26.33 6.31
C GLY A 579 -14.96 -24.90 5.81
N TYR A 580 -14.00 -24.32 5.09
CA TYR A 580 -14.16 -22.99 4.50
C TYR A 580 -15.22 -22.94 3.40
N GLU A 581 -15.34 -23.98 2.60
CA GLU A 581 -16.39 -24.10 1.58
C GLU A 581 -17.79 -24.06 2.21
N ILE A 582 -18.04 -24.89 3.23
CA ILE A 582 -19.34 -24.91 3.93
C ILE A 582 -19.61 -23.57 4.62
N MET A 583 -18.61 -22.95 5.24
CA MET A 583 -18.76 -21.61 5.84
C MET A 583 -19.22 -20.58 4.81
N ARG A 584 -18.52 -20.46 3.68
CA ARG A 584 -18.87 -19.50 2.61
C ARG A 584 -20.23 -19.80 2.00
N ASN A 585 -20.53 -21.06 1.70
CA ASN A 585 -21.82 -21.47 1.14
C ASN A 585 -22.97 -21.29 2.15
N ALA A 586 -22.69 -21.30 3.45
CA ALA A 586 -23.62 -20.92 4.51
C ALA A 586 -23.79 -19.39 4.63
N GLY A 587 -23.15 -18.57 3.80
CA GLY A 587 -23.20 -17.11 3.86
C GLY A 587 -22.37 -16.51 4.99
N VAL A 588 -21.35 -17.24 5.50
CA VAL A 588 -20.35 -16.66 6.40
C VAL A 588 -19.27 -16.00 5.55
N HIS A 589 -18.92 -14.77 5.91
CA HIS A 589 -17.78 -14.05 5.36
C HIS A 589 -16.49 -14.75 5.84
N ALA A 590 -15.99 -15.68 5.04
CA ALA A 590 -14.85 -16.54 5.36
C ALA A 590 -13.84 -16.55 4.21
N HIS A 591 -12.62 -16.97 4.53
CA HIS A 591 -11.53 -17.12 3.57
C HIS A 591 -11.91 -18.02 2.40
N PHE A 592 -11.38 -17.73 1.21
CA PHE A 592 -11.25 -18.78 0.22
C PHE A 592 -10.14 -19.76 0.63
N ALA A 593 -10.37 -21.04 0.36
CA ALA A 593 -9.37 -22.08 0.51
C ALA A 593 -9.61 -23.16 -0.55
N TYR A 594 -8.54 -23.66 -1.17
CA TYR A 594 -8.58 -24.81 -2.08
C TYR A 594 -7.21 -25.48 -2.17
N THR A 595 -7.19 -26.78 -2.43
CA THR A 595 -5.93 -27.53 -2.53
C THR A 595 -5.26 -27.30 -3.87
N VAL A 596 -3.94 -27.12 -3.85
CA VAL A 596 -3.08 -26.94 -5.03
C VAL A 596 -1.94 -27.95 -5.02
N ARG A 597 -1.41 -28.22 -6.22
CA ARG A 597 -0.11 -28.86 -6.40
C ARG A 597 0.96 -27.76 -6.35
N VAL A 598 1.96 -27.91 -5.50
CA VAL A 598 3.10 -26.99 -5.40
C VAL A 598 4.32 -27.60 -6.09
N GLN A 599 4.87 -26.92 -7.08
CA GLN A 599 6.25 -27.15 -7.53
C GLN A 599 7.17 -26.20 -6.76
N GLN A 600 8.25 -26.68 -6.15
CA GLN A 600 9.30 -25.82 -5.61
C GLN A 600 10.53 -25.95 -6.49
N ASN A 601 10.97 -24.85 -7.09
CA ASN A 601 12.14 -24.81 -7.98
C ASN A 601 12.10 -25.91 -9.06
N ALA A 602 11.03 -25.94 -9.87
CA ALA A 602 10.79 -26.90 -10.96
C ALA A 602 10.57 -28.37 -10.56
N GLU A 603 10.47 -28.69 -9.25
CA GLU A 603 10.20 -30.06 -8.79
C GLU A 603 8.94 -30.16 -7.93
N PHE A 604 8.29 -31.33 -7.92
CA PHE A 604 7.17 -31.57 -7.01
C PHE A 604 7.59 -31.36 -5.56
N PHE A 605 6.88 -30.47 -4.86
CA PHE A 605 7.13 -30.17 -3.47
C PHE A 605 6.07 -30.76 -2.55
N SER A 606 4.80 -30.50 -2.84
CA SER A 606 3.72 -30.72 -1.87
C SER A 606 2.34 -30.62 -2.51
N THR A 607 1.35 -31.29 -1.94
CA THR A 607 -0.03 -30.77 -1.91
C THR A 607 -0.19 -29.82 -0.73
N ALA A 608 -0.82 -28.67 -0.94
CA ALA A 608 -1.07 -27.70 0.12
C ALA A 608 -2.38 -26.98 -0.15
N ASP A 609 -3.02 -26.49 0.89
CA ASP A 609 -4.17 -25.63 0.77
C ASP A 609 -3.70 -24.19 0.59
N PHE A 610 -4.17 -23.59 -0.48
CA PHE A 610 -3.99 -22.19 -0.80
C PHE A 610 -5.07 -21.39 -0.06
N VAL A 611 -4.69 -20.50 0.84
CA VAL A 611 -5.62 -19.79 1.73
C VAL A 611 -5.34 -18.29 1.70
N GLU A 612 -6.38 -17.49 1.68
CA GLU A 612 -6.29 -16.03 1.81
C GLU A 612 -5.81 -15.61 3.21
N ASP A 613 -4.95 -14.59 3.36
CA ASP A 613 -4.75 -13.94 4.67
C ASP A 613 -5.80 -12.83 4.91
N ALA A 614 -6.12 -12.57 6.18
CA ALA A 614 -7.14 -11.58 6.51
C ALA A 614 -6.54 -10.16 6.67
N ASP A 615 -6.98 -9.24 5.82
CA ASP A 615 -6.67 -7.82 5.87
C ASP A 615 -7.88 -6.98 5.39
N ASP A 616 -7.66 -5.72 5.06
CA ASP A 616 -8.64 -4.82 4.44
C ASP A 616 -9.15 -5.32 3.07
N ILE A 617 -8.26 -5.92 2.25
CA ILE A 617 -8.63 -6.49 0.96
C ILE A 617 -9.51 -7.75 1.14
N TYR A 618 -9.23 -8.57 2.15
CA TYR A 618 -10.11 -9.67 2.54
C TYR A 618 -11.52 -9.17 2.88
N LEU A 619 -11.64 -8.07 3.65
CA LEU A 619 -12.94 -7.50 3.99
C LEU A 619 -13.69 -7.09 2.73
N LYS A 620 -13.03 -6.34 1.83
CA LYS A 620 -13.60 -5.95 0.53
C LYS A 620 -14.09 -7.16 -0.27
N ARG A 621 -13.25 -8.18 -0.41
CA ARG A 621 -13.59 -9.41 -1.15
C ARG A 621 -14.72 -10.19 -0.49
N ALA A 622 -14.76 -10.22 0.84
CA ALA A 622 -15.82 -10.87 1.58
C ALA A 622 -17.14 -10.08 1.50
N GLY A 623 -17.18 -8.88 0.91
CA GLY A 623 -18.37 -8.02 0.85
C GLY A 623 -18.61 -7.25 2.14
N LEU A 624 -17.56 -7.02 2.92
CA LEU A 624 -17.54 -6.20 4.13
C LEU A 624 -16.89 -4.84 3.83
N ASN A 625 -16.97 -3.92 4.80
CA ASN A 625 -16.31 -2.62 4.69
C ASN A 625 -14.80 -2.78 4.79
N GLU A 626 -14.04 -2.36 3.76
CA GLU A 626 -12.57 -2.43 3.77
C GLU A 626 -11.95 -1.56 4.87
N ASP A 627 -12.62 -0.46 5.23
CA ASP A 627 -12.23 0.42 6.32
C ASP A 627 -12.61 -0.08 7.72
N GLY A 628 -13.34 -1.20 7.83
CA GLY A 628 -13.79 -1.73 9.11
C GLY A 628 -12.63 -2.30 9.94
N ALA A 629 -12.64 -2.14 11.26
CA ALA A 629 -11.57 -2.65 12.12
C ALA A 629 -11.64 -4.18 12.26
N LEU A 630 -10.53 -4.87 12.00
CA LEU A 630 -10.44 -6.33 12.06
C LEU A 630 -9.38 -6.79 13.08
N TYR A 631 -9.80 -7.63 14.02
CA TYR A 631 -8.92 -8.18 15.06
C TYR A 631 -8.88 -9.70 15.00
N LYS A 632 -7.68 -10.26 14.85
CA LYS A 632 -7.43 -11.70 15.02
C LYS A 632 -7.28 -12.04 16.49
N VAL A 633 -8.01 -13.06 16.96
CA VAL A 633 -7.98 -13.46 18.36
C VAL A 633 -7.10 -14.69 18.55
N TYR A 634 -6.03 -14.57 19.36
CA TYR A 634 -5.10 -15.67 19.64
C TYR A 634 -5.28 -16.28 21.03
N ASN A 635 -5.75 -15.50 22.00
CA ASN A 635 -5.97 -16.00 23.37
C ASN A 635 -6.84 -15.05 24.20
N ASN A 636 -8.10 -14.86 23.82
CA ASN A 636 -9.05 -14.04 24.58
C ASN A 636 -10.50 -14.52 24.40
N THR A 637 -11.37 -14.14 25.33
CA THR A 637 -12.82 -14.43 25.34
C THR A 637 -13.69 -13.17 25.30
N LEU A 638 -13.16 -12.05 24.81
CA LEU A 638 -13.72 -10.69 24.95
C LEU A 638 -13.82 -10.25 26.42
N THR A 639 -12.69 -10.34 27.13
CA THR A 639 -12.58 -10.01 28.56
C THR A 639 -11.25 -9.35 28.87
N GLY A 640 -11.24 -8.46 29.87
CA GLY A 640 -10.00 -7.82 30.33
C GLY A 640 -9.59 -6.67 29.41
N SER A 641 -8.36 -6.72 28.90
CA SER A 641 -7.79 -5.66 28.07
C SER A 641 -7.81 -6.01 26.58
N ALA A 642 -8.18 -5.04 25.74
CA ALA A 642 -8.09 -5.11 24.29
C ALA A 642 -6.65 -5.21 23.74
N ASN A 643 -5.63 -4.98 24.58
CA ASN A 643 -4.22 -5.10 24.22
C ASN A 643 -3.63 -6.48 24.55
N SER A 644 -4.45 -7.46 24.95
CA SER A 644 -3.99 -8.79 25.35
C SER A 644 -4.78 -9.91 24.67
N GLY A 645 -4.09 -10.73 23.87
CA GLY A 645 -4.68 -11.87 23.17
C GLY A 645 -5.36 -11.55 21.84
N PHE A 646 -5.15 -10.33 21.31
CA PHE A 646 -5.63 -9.88 20.00
C PHE A 646 -4.46 -9.33 19.15
N GLU A 647 -4.59 -9.44 17.83
CA GLU A 647 -3.73 -8.79 16.83
C GLU A 647 -4.65 -7.97 15.91
N LYS A 648 -4.42 -6.66 15.80
CA LYS A 648 -5.16 -5.81 14.86
C LYS A 648 -4.58 -6.03 13.45
N LYS A 649 -5.41 -6.45 12.50
CA LYS A 649 -4.96 -6.91 11.17
C LYS A 649 -4.87 -5.76 10.16
N ASN A 650 -5.76 -4.78 10.23
CA ASN A 650 -5.75 -3.52 9.48
C ASN A 650 -5.81 -2.30 10.43
N ARG A 651 -5.66 -1.07 9.92
CA ARG A 651 -5.66 0.17 10.75
C ARG A 651 -4.71 0.08 11.96
N ARG A 652 -3.49 -0.42 11.72
CA ARG A 652 -2.52 -0.82 12.77
C ARG A 652 -1.87 0.35 13.49
N ASP A 653 -1.98 1.53 12.91
CA ASP A 653 -1.57 2.84 13.42
C ASP A 653 -2.50 3.37 14.52
N GLU A 654 -3.75 2.90 14.55
CA GLU A 654 -4.72 3.27 15.57
C GLU A 654 -4.60 2.42 16.85
N ASN A 655 -5.07 2.97 17.97
CA ASN A 655 -5.22 2.21 19.22
C ASN A 655 -6.44 1.26 19.19
N ASN A 656 -6.60 0.45 20.25
CA ASN A 656 -7.67 -0.56 20.40
C ASN A 656 -8.82 -0.09 21.32
N SER A 657 -9.12 1.21 21.37
CA SER A 657 -10.17 1.75 22.26
C SER A 657 -11.57 1.25 21.92
N ASP A 658 -11.89 1.16 20.63
CA ASP A 658 -13.10 0.53 20.07
C ASP A 658 -13.33 -0.89 20.62
N LEU A 659 -12.31 -1.75 20.56
CA LEU A 659 -12.38 -3.11 21.06
C LEU A 659 -12.50 -3.13 22.59
N GLN A 660 -11.86 -2.18 23.28
CA GLN A 660 -12.02 -2.05 24.74
C GLN A 660 -13.45 -1.69 25.11
N ASP A 661 -14.14 -0.87 24.31
CA ASP A 661 -15.54 -0.52 24.51
C ASP A 661 -16.46 -1.72 24.30
N LEU A 662 -16.20 -2.57 23.30
CA LEU A 662 -16.90 -3.86 23.14
C LEU A 662 -16.73 -4.73 24.40
N ILE A 663 -15.51 -4.88 24.91
CA ILE A 663 -15.22 -5.69 26.09
C ILE A 663 -15.95 -5.15 27.33
N ASN A 664 -15.94 -3.83 27.52
CA ASN A 664 -16.62 -3.15 28.62
C ASN A 664 -18.14 -3.29 28.52
N GLY A 665 -18.69 -3.12 27.31
CA GLY A 665 -20.11 -3.29 27.03
C GLY A 665 -20.60 -4.70 27.31
N LEU A 666 -19.84 -5.71 26.89
CA LEU A 666 -20.13 -7.11 27.19
C LEU A 666 -19.96 -7.46 28.68
N ALA A 667 -19.20 -6.68 29.45
CA ALA A 667 -19.04 -6.88 30.90
C ALA A 667 -20.24 -6.39 31.73
N GLN A 668 -21.20 -5.72 31.11
CA GLN A 668 -22.44 -5.31 31.77
C GLN A 668 -23.33 -6.51 32.14
N SER A 669 -24.48 -6.25 32.76
CA SER A 669 -25.44 -7.31 33.13
C SER A 669 -26.89 -6.86 32.97
N GLY A 670 -27.82 -7.82 32.97
CA GLY A 670 -29.26 -7.55 32.88
C GLY A 670 -29.64 -6.81 31.60
N THR A 671 -30.57 -5.86 31.73
CA THR A 671 -31.10 -5.05 30.60
C THR A 671 -30.01 -4.22 29.93
N SER A 672 -29.01 -3.73 30.65
CA SER A 672 -27.96 -2.89 30.06
C SER A 672 -27.07 -3.67 29.10
N LEU A 673 -26.74 -4.93 29.44
CA LEU A 673 -26.04 -5.84 28.52
C LEU A 673 -26.89 -6.14 27.27
N ASP A 674 -28.21 -6.25 27.43
CA ASP A 674 -29.11 -6.51 26.30
C ASP A 674 -29.14 -5.36 25.33
N ASN A 675 -29.40 -4.15 25.83
CA ASN A 675 -29.43 -2.95 25.01
C ASN A 675 -28.08 -2.80 24.29
N PHE A 676 -26.97 -2.92 25.02
CA PHE A 676 -25.64 -2.88 24.40
C PHE A 676 -25.49 -3.91 23.26
N THR A 677 -25.92 -5.17 23.49
CA THR A 677 -25.84 -6.22 22.47
C THR A 677 -26.69 -5.89 21.25
N PHE A 678 -27.91 -5.40 21.42
CA PHE A 678 -28.80 -5.06 20.30
C PHE A 678 -28.34 -3.82 19.54
N ASP A 679 -27.70 -2.87 20.22
CA ASP A 679 -27.26 -1.60 19.63
C ASP A 679 -25.89 -1.72 18.92
N ASN A 680 -25.06 -2.70 19.30
CA ASN A 680 -23.64 -2.74 18.87
C ASN A 680 -23.23 -4.05 18.19
N VAL A 681 -24.10 -5.04 18.04
CA VAL A 681 -23.73 -6.35 17.47
C VAL A 681 -24.62 -6.69 16.29
N ASN A 682 -23.99 -7.10 15.19
CA ASN A 682 -24.70 -7.71 14.08
C ASN A 682 -25.09 -9.15 14.45
N ILE A 683 -26.24 -9.27 15.12
CA ILE A 683 -26.76 -10.54 15.64
C ILE A 683 -26.95 -11.59 14.53
N PRO A 684 -27.57 -11.28 13.36
CA PRO A 684 -27.74 -12.25 12.29
C PRO A 684 -26.41 -12.85 11.81
N MET A 685 -25.39 -12.03 11.61
CA MET A 685 -24.07 -12.47 11.14
C MET A 685 -23.38 -13.36 12.18
N CYS A 686 -23.42 -12.97 13.46
CA CYS A 686 -22.90 -13.81 14.55
C CYS A 686 -23.63 -15.15 14.67
N VAL A 687 -24.96 -15.15 14.60
CA VAL A 687 -25.76 -16.38 14.67
C VAL A 687 -25.47 -17.30 13.48
N ASN A 688 -25.27 -16.74 12.28
CA ASN A 688 -24.92 -17.52 11.10
C ASN A 688 -23.54 -18.17 11.24
N MET A 689 -22.53 -17.40 11.70
CA MET A 689 -21.19 -17.91 11.98
C MET A 689 -21.22 -19.05 13.01
N MET A 690 -21.93 -18.85 14.13
CA MET A 690 -22.10 -19.88 15.16
C MET A 690 -22.75 -21.15 14.60
N ALA A 691 -23.80 -21.01 13.78
CA ALA A 691 -24.53 -22.14 13.23
C ALA A 691 -23.69 -22.93 12.21
N ALA A 692 -22.92 -22.24 11.36
CA ALA A 692 -22.01 -22.88 10.41
C ALA A 692 -20.84 -23.58 11.13
N ALA A 693 -20.26 -22.96 12.17
CA ALA A 693 -19.25 -23.57 13.03
C ALA A 693 -19.75 -24.87 13.68
N ALA A 694 -21.00 -24.89 14.13
CA ALA A 694 -21.62 -26.10 14.67
C ALA A 694 -21.77 -27.22 13.63
N VAL A 695 -22.17 -26.89 12.39
CA VAL A 695 -22.36 -27.88 11.31
C VAL A 695 -21.04 -28.52 10.90
N ILE A 696 -19.96 -27.74 10.78
CA ILE A 696 -18.63 -28.31 10.51
C ILE A 696 -17.96 -28.88 11.77
N ARG A 697 -18.59 -28.74 12.94
CA ARG A 697 -18.02 -29.10 14.25
C ARG A 697 -16.64 -28.48 14.50
N ASN A 698 -16.52 -27.16 14.29
CA ASN A 698 -15.36 -26.40 14.75
C ASN A 698 -15.41 -26.24 16.27
N ILE A 699 -14.69 -27.10 16.97
CA ILE A 699 -14.67 -27.20 18.44
C ILE A 699 -13.51 -26.44 19.08
N ASP A 700 -12.55 -25.95 18.30
CA ASP A 700 -11.41 -25.16 18.85
C ASP A 700 -11.74 -23.66 19.00
N MET A 701 -12.97 -23.24 18.66
CA MET A 701 -13.47 -21.87 18.78
C MET A 701 -13.87 -21.50 20.22
N HIS A 702 -12.90 -21.44 21.15
CA HIS A 702 -13.16 -21.10 22.55
C HIS A 702 -12.43 -19.83 23.02
N ARG A 703 -11.15 -19.66 22.63
CA ARG A 703 -10.29 -18.50 22.98
C ARG A 703 -9.47 -17.96 21.81
N LYS A 704 -9.61 -18.58 20.64
CA LYS A 704 -8.85 -18.36 19.40
C LYS A 704 -9.63 -18.93 18.21
N ASN A 705 -9.10 -18.80 17.00
CA ASN A 705 -9.67 -19.36 15.76
C ASN A 705 -10.99 -18.66 15.34
N TRP A 706 -11.07 -17.36 15.65
CA TRP A 706 -12.05 -16.41 15.13
C TRP A 706 -11.45 -15.00 15.09
N TYR A 707 -11.98 -14.16 14.21
CA TYR A 707 -11.78 -12.71 14.23
C TYR A 707 -13.00 -12.03 14.85
N ILE A 708 -12.78 -10.81 15.34
CA ILE A 708 -13.84 -9.85 15.64
C ILE A 708 -13.67 -8.64 14.73
N TYR A 709 -14.74 -8.33 13.99
CA TYR A 709 -14.81 -7.28 12.99
C TYR A 709 -15.78 -6.19 13.46
N ARG A 710 -15.45 -4.92 13.21
CA ARG A 710 -16.33 -3.77 13.41
C ARG A 710 -16.54 -3.02 12.10
N ASP A 711 -17.79 -2.81 11.72
CA ASP A 711 -18.19 -2.07 10.51
C ASP A 711 -18.00 -0.54 10.64
N THR A 712 -16.77 -0.15 10.95
CA THR A 712 -16.40 1.21 11.39
C THR A 712 -16.76 2.26 10.34
N GLY A 713 -17.44 3.33 10.77
CA GLY A 713 -17.85 4.43 9.88
C GLY A 713 -19.07 4.10 9.01
N LYS A 714 -19.61 2.88 9.11
CA LYS A 714 -20.87 2.45 8.47
C LYS A 714 -21.91 2.11 9.53
N SER A 715 -22.12 0.83 9.86
CA SER A 715 -23.07 0.48 10.93
C SER A 715 -22.47 0.57 12.33
N ASP A 716 -21.13 0.58 12.44
CA ASP A 716 -20.38 0.50 13.69
C ASP A 716 -20.64 -0.77 14.53
N GLU A 717 -21.37 -1.74 13.98
CA GLU A 717 -21.70 -3.01 14.63
C GLU A 717 -20.53 -4.00 14.59
N TRP A 718 -20.47 -4.85 15.62
CA TRP A 718 -19.49 -5.92 15.76
C TRP A 718 -20.00 -7.28 15.26
N ALA A 719 -19.13 -8.07 14.64
CA ALA A 719 -19.44 -9.40 14.16
C ALA A 719 -18.24 -10.38 14.22
N LEU A 720 -18.56 -11.68 14.34
CA LEU A 720 -17.57 -12.77 14.37
C LEU A 720 -17.29 -13.29 12.96
N LEU A 721 -16.01 -13.51 12.65
CA LEU A 721 -15.54 -14.17 11.41
C LEU A 721 -14.67 -15.39 11.74
N PRO A 722 -14.61 -16.43 10.89
CA PRO A 722 -13.82 -17.64 11.17
C PRO A 722 -12.36 -17.52 10.68
N TRP A 723 -11.43 -18.18 11.40
CA TRP A 723 -10.13 -18.62 10.86
C TRP A 723 -9.72 -19.95 11.48
N ASP A 724 -8.76 -20.64 10.85
CA ASP A 724 -8.16 -21.89 11.33
C ASP A 724 -9.19 -23.01 11.56
N LEU A 725 -9.67 -23.58 10.45
CA LEU A 725 -10.75 -24.59 10.43
C LEU A 725 -10.26 -26.03 10.22
N ASP A 726 -8.96 -26.28 10.40
CA ASP A 726 -8.33 -27.60 10.21
C ASP A 726 -8.80 -28.64 11.25
N LEU A 727 -9.02 -28.21 12.49
CA LEU A 727 -9.56 -29.00 13.60
C LEU A 727 -11.09 -28.96 13.63
N SER A 728 -11.68 -29.41 12.53
CA SER A 728 -13.12 -29.56 12.35
C SER A 728 -13.49 -31.01 12.02
N GLN A 729 -14.79 -31.29 11.91
CA GLN A 729 -15.29 -32.52 11.26
C GLN A 729 -14.80 -33.80 11.96
N GLY A 730 -14.88 -33.81 13.29
CA GLY A 730 -14.51 -34.95 14.13
C GLY A 730 -13.04 -34.97 14.56
N ARG A 731 -12.21 -34.00 14.17
CA ARG A 731 -10.86 -33.79 14.74
C ARG A 731 -10.85 -32.69 15.78
N TYR A 732 -9.96 -32.83 16.76
CA TYR A 732 -9.78 -31.93 17.90
C TYR A 732 -8.32 -31.93 18.37
N TRP A 733 -7.85 -30.80 18.90
CA TRP A 733 -6.58 -30.76 19.63
C TRP A 733 -6.75 -31.35 21.02
N ARG A 734 -6.13 -32.50 21.32
CA ARG A 734 -6.16 -33.11 22.67
C ARG A 734 -4.82 -32.87 23.36
N SER A 735 -4.79 -32.45 24.62
CA SER A 735 -3.53 -32.26 25.36
C SER A 735 -2.63 -33.51 25.38
N GLN A 736 -3.22 -34.70 25.31
CA GLN A 736 -2.51 -35.98 25.23
C GLN A 736 -1.98 -36.29 23.81
N PHE A 737 -2.63 -35.81 22.75
CA PHE A 737 -2.34 -36.24 21.37
C PHE A 737 -1.88 -35.11 20.45
N ASN A 738 -1.95 -33.86 20.91
CA ASN A 738 -1.78 -32.65 20.14
C ASN A 738 -2.60 -32.72 18.83
N TYR A 739 -1.92 -32.65 17.68
CA TYR A 739 -2.48 -32.77 16.33
C TYR A 739 -2.48 -34.21 15.79
N PHE A 740 -1.86 -35.17 16.46
CA PHE A 740 -1.51 -36.48 15.91
C PHE A 740 -2.39 -37.59 16.46
N SER A 741 -3.69 -37.44 16.19
CA SER A 741 -4.71 -38.42 16.54
C SER A 741 -5.45 -38.95 15.31
N ASN A 742 -5.60 -40.27 15.29
CA ASN A 742 -6.47 -41.01 14.37
C ASN A 742 -7.91 -41.15 14.91
N LEU A 743 -8.15 -40.70 16.15
CA LEU A 743 -9.48 -40.76 16.77
C LEU A 743 -10.42 -39.75 16.13
N MET A 744 -11.63 -40.21 15.83
CA MET A 744 -12.75 -39.40 15.39
C MET A 744 -13.72 -39.19 16.54
N GLU A 745 -13.99 -37.93 16.88
CA GLU A 745 -15.06 -37.61 17.81
C GLU A 745 -16.40 -37.79 17.10
N THR A 746 -17.19 -38.78 17.48
CA THR A 746 -18.50 -39.05 16.85
C THR A 746 -19.68 -38.72 17.78
N ASN A 747 -19.42 -38.47 19.07
CA ASN A 747 -20.44 -38.22 20.09
C ASN A 747 -20.45 -36.76 20.53
N GLY A 748 -21.63 -36.24 20.92
CA GLY A 748 -21.78 -35.02 21.71
C GLY A 748 -21.97 -33.71 20.92
N TYR A 749 -23.03 -33.01 21.34
CA TYR A 749 -23.43 -31.59 21.30
C TYR A 749 -23.00 -30.64 20.16
N ILE A 750 -23.91 -29.71 19.88
CA ILE A 750 -23.63 -28.43 19.23
C ILE A 750 -22.71 -27.62 20.16
N GLU A 751 -21.42 -27.54 19.84
CA GLU A 751 -20.49 -26.66 20.54
C GLU A 751 -20.47 -25.29 19.86
N THR A 752 -20.66 -24.23 20.64
CA THR A 752 -20.83 -22.86 20.13
C THR A 752 -19.67 -21.93 20.46
N GLY A 753 -18.70 -22.39 21.24
CA GLY A 753 -17.68 -21.50 21.80
C GLY A 753 -18.18 -20.68 22.98
N GLY A 754 -19.05 -21.24 23.83
CA GLY A 754 -19.68 -20.53 24.96
C GLY A 754 -18.72 -19.94 26.01
N ALA A 755 -17.42 -20.14 25.88
CA ALA A 755 -16.41 -19.40 26.64
C ALA A 755 -16.26 -17.95 26.16
N VAL A 756 -16.52 -17.67 24.88
CA VAL A 756 -16.51 -16.31 24.32
C VAL A 756 -17.72 -15.56 24.83
N ARG A 757 -17.50 -14.42 25.49
CA ARG A 757 -18.57 -13.69 26.20
C ARG A 757 -19.72 -13.27 25.29
N LEU A 758 -19.42 -12.85 24.06
CA LEU A 758 -20.43 -12.52 23.06
C LEU A 758 -21.29 -13.74 22.69
N VAL A 759 -20.66 -14.88 22.39
CA VAL A 759 -21.38 -16.12 22.09
C VAL A 759 -22.24 -16.55 23.28
N ALA A 760 -21.69 -16.50 24.50
CA ALA A 760 -22.43 -16.83 25.72
C ALA A 760 -23.69 -15.95 25.88
N GLN A 761 -23.55 -14.64 25.64
CA GLN A 761 -24.67 -13.70 25.69
C GLN A 761 -25.72 -14.02 24.62
N LEU A 762 -25.32 -14.20 23.35
CA LEU A 762 -26.21 -14.59 22.26
C LEU A 762 -26.89 -15.94 22.54
N TYR A 763 -26.20 -16.90 23.13
CA TYR A 763 -26.79 -18.20 23.41
C TYR A 763 -27.70 -18.20 24.64
N SER A 764 -27.46 -17.35 25.64
CA SER A 764 -28.26 -17.29 26.87
C SER A 764 -29.70 -16.83 26.61
N ARG A 765 -29.90 -15.99 25.59
CA ARG A 765 -31.18 -15.36 25.25
C ARG A 765 -32.06 -16.28 24.41
N ARG A 766 -33.35 -16.35 24.76
CA ARG A 766 -34.32 -17.25 24.10
C ARG A 766 -34.49 -16.94 22.62
N SER A 767 -34.54 -15.66 22.23
CA SER A 767 -34.79 -15.20 20.86
C SER A 767 -33.65 -15.56 19.92
N THR A 768 -32.43 -15.18 20.26
CA THR A 768 -31.21 -15.47 19.50
C THR A 768 -30.87 -16.96 19.51
N ARG A 769 -31.06 -17.68 20.62
CA ARG A 769 -30.95 -19.15 20.65
C ARG A 769 -31.96 -19.83 19.72
N ALA A 770 -33.17 -19.30 19.60
CA ALA A 770 -34.15 -19.79 18.63
C ALA A 770 -33.77 -19.46 17.18
N MET A 771 -33.11 -18.33 16.90
CA MET A 771 -32.51 -18.05 15.57
C MET A 771 -31.42 -19.08 15.24
N PHE A 772 -30.53 -19.32 16.19
CA PHE A 772 -29.44 -20.27 16.08
C PHE A 772 -29.92 -21.69 15.78
N TYR A 773 -30.87 -22.23 16.55
CA TYR A 773 -31.40 -23.57 16.29
C TYR A 773 -32.12 -23.70 14.94
N ARG A 774 -32.85 -22.66 14.51
CA ARG A 774 -33.45 -22.63 13.16
C ARG A 774 -32.37 -22.66 12.08
N ARG A 775 -31.31 -21.86 12.23
CA ARG A 775 -30.23 -21.80 11.26
C ARG A 775 -29.45 -23.11 11.19
N ILE A 776 -29.11 -23.70 12.34
CA ILE A 776 -28.50 -25.03 12.38
C ILE A 776 -29.37 -26.05 11.68
N ARG A 777 -30.69 -26.04 11.92
CA ARG A 777 -31.57 -27.00 11.24
C ARG A 777 -31.50 -26.86 9.72
N SER A 778 -31.58 -25.63 9.20
CA SER A 778 -31.45 -25.39 7.76
C SER A 778 -30.11 -25.86 7.20
N LEU A 779 -29.01 -25.62 7.90
CA LEU A 779 -27.69 -26.04 7.45
C LEU A 779 -27.47 -27.56 7.59
N HIS A 780 -28.03 -28.20 8.62
CA HIS A 780 -28.01 -29.65 8.79
C HIS A 780 -28.80 -30.35 7.68
N ASP A 781 -29.97 -29.83 7.31
CA ASP A 781 -30.78 -30.36 6.20
C ASP A 781 -30.05 -30.24 4.85
N LEU A 782 -29.16 -29.25 4.71
CA LEU A 782 -28.38 -29.03 3.50
C LEU A 782 -27.10 -29.88 3.42
N TYR A 783 -26.35 -29.99 4.52
CA TYR A 783 -24.98 -30.53 4.49
C TYR A 783 -24.79 -31.91 5.11
N LEU A 784 -25.50 -32.21 6.21
CA LEU A 784 -25.33 -33.48 6.92
C LEU A 784 -26.37 -34.50 6.48
N GLN A 785 -27.62 -34.04 6.28
CA GLN A 785 -28.77 -34.84 5.84
C GLN A 785 -29.08 -36.07 6.73
N PRO A 786 -30.27 -36.67 6.64
CA PRO A 786 -30.58 -37.92 7.33
C PRO A 786 -29.71 -39.10 6.85
N SER A 787 -29.36 -40.03 7.75
CA SER A 787 -28.52 -41.19 7.43
C SER A 787 -29.16 -42.23 6.52
N ASP A 788 -30.46 -42.10 6.22
CA ASP A 788 -31.20 -42.88 5.22
C ASP A 788 -31.31 -42.18 3.85
N THR A 789 -30.81 -40.95 3.72
CA THR A 789 -30.65 -40.27 2.42
C THR A 789 -29.75 -41.11 1.50
N PRO A 790 -30.10 -41.33 0.21
CA PRO A 790 -29.22 -42.01 -0.73
C PRO A 790 -27.83 -41.36 -0.81
N MET A 791 -26.78 -42.17 -0.90
CA MET A 791 -25.38 -41.71 -0.83
C MET A 791 -25.05 -40.65 -1.90
N GLU A 792 -25.61 -40.82 -3.09
CA GLU A 792 -25.48 -39.90 -4.23
C GLU A 792 -26.12 -38.52 -3.99
N GLU A 793 -27.13 -38.45 -3.11
CA GLU A 793 -27.81 -37.22 -2.72
C GLU A 793 -27.14 -36.52 -1.53
N ARG A 794 -26.26 -37.21 -0.79
CA ARG A 794 -25.58 -36.65 0.37
C ARG A 794 -24.48 -35.67 -0.04
N TYR A 795 -24.59 -34.42 0.41
CA TYR A 795 -23.62 -33.38 0.11
C TYR A 795 -22.23 -33.76 0.62
N TYR A 796 -22.13 -34.16 1.89
CA TYR A 796 -20.85 -34.34 2.54
C TYR A 796 -20.03 -35.46 1.88
N GLU A 797 -20.60 -36.65 1.74
CA GLU A 797 -19.93 -37.80 1.14
C GLU A 797 -19.65 -37.60 -0.35
N ARG A 798 -20.57 -36.97 -1.10
CA ARG A 798 -20.32 -36.61 -2.51
C ARG A 798 -19.14 -35.65 -2.62
N ARG A 799 -19.11 -34.60 -1.80
CA ARG A 799 -18.07 -33.58 -1.87
C ARG A 799 -16.70 -34.12 -1.43
N LEU A 800 -16.66 -35.02 -0.46
CA LEU A 800 -15.44 -35.74 -0.10
C LEU A 800 -14.89 -36.55 -1.29
N ASN A 801 -15.75 -37.22 -2.05
CA ASN A 801 -15.32 -37.96 -3.24
C ASN A 801 -14.79 -37.04 -4.33
N GLU A 802 -15.44 -35.90 -4.57
CA GLU A 802 -15.00 -34.91 -5.55
C GLU A 802 -13.62 -34.34 -5.18
N LEU A 803 -13.43 -33.93 -3.92
CA LEU A 803 -12.13 -33.43 -3.44
C LEU A 803 -11.05 -34.51 -3.49
N SER A 804 -11.38 -35.74 -3.08
CA SER A 804 -10.45 -36.88 -3.16
C SER A 804 -10.06 -37.17 -4.60
N ALA A 805 -10.99 -37.14 -5.55
CA ALA A 805 -10.72 -37.39 -6.96
C ALA A 805 -9.91 -36.29 -7.65
N LEU A 806 -9.82 -35.09 -7.06
CA LEU A 806 -8.92 -34.03 -7.53
C LEU A 806 -7.48 -34.26 -7.08
N ILE A 807 -7.27 -34.73 -5.85
CA ILE A 807 -5.94 -34.88 -5.23
C ILE A 807 -5.34 -36.27 -5.47
N ASP A 808 -6.18 -37.32 -5.45
CA ASP A 808 -5.81 -38.74 -5.63
C ASP A 808 -6.63 -39.43 -6.75
N PRO A 809 -6.57 -38.94 -8.00
CA PRO A 809 -7.26 -39.56 -9.12
C PRO A 809 -6.67 -40.92 -9.52
N GLU A 810 -7.53 -41.93 -9.76
CA GLU A 810 -7.11 -43.27 -10.18
C GLU A 810 -6.38 -43.31 -11.54
N ASP A 811 -6.64 -42.34 -12.42
CA ASP A 811 -6.08 -42.25 -13.77
C ASP A 811 -4.70 -41.56 -13.85
N ILE A 812 -4.15 -41.08 -12.72
CA ILE A 812 -2.82 -40.45 -12.66
C ILE A 812 -1.96 -41.19 -11.63
N VAL A 813 -0.89 -41.86 -12.10
CA VAL A 813 0.00 -42.65 -11.23
C VAL A 813 1.47 -42.24 -11.43
N PRO A 814 2.19 -41.84 -10.36
CA PRO A 814 1.67 -41.55 -9.03
C PRO A 814 0.87 -40.24 -9.00
N SER A 815 -0.25 -40.24 -8.27
CA SER A 815 -1.11 -39.08 -8.02
C SER A 815 -0.41 -38.03 -7.16
N ASP A 816 -1.00 -36.84 -7.01
CA ASP A 816 -0.43 -35.81 -6.12
C ASP A 816 -0.47 -36.24 -4.65
N ALA A 817 -1.53 -36.92 -4.21
CA ALA A 817 -1.61 -37.53 -2.88
C ALA A 817 -0.48 -38.55 -2.64
N GLN A 818 -0.25 -39.45 -3.60
CA GLN A 818 0.80 -40.45 -3.50
C GLN A 818 2.19 -39.80 -3.44
N ARG A 819 2.47 -38.82 -4.32
CA ARG A 819 3.75 -38.10 -4.33
C ARG A 819 3.98 -37.35 -3.02
N ASP A 820 2.95 -36.72 -2.46
CA ASP A 820 3.04 -36.02 -1.19
C ASP A 820 3.35 -36.98 -0.04
N PHE A 821 2.66 -38.12 0.00
CA PHE A 821 2.87 -39.18 0.99
C PHE A 821 4.27 -39.78 0.90
N GLU A 822 4.76 -40.09 -0.31
CA GLU A 822 6.10 -40.61 -0.55
C GLU A 822 7.20 -39.64 -0.08
N LYS A 823 7.00 -38.33 -0.33
CA LYS A 823 7.98 -37.29 0.02
C LYS A 823 8.00 -36.97 1.51
N TRP A 824 6.84 -36.85 2.15
CA TRP A 824 6.73 -36.34 3.52
C TRP A 824 6.46 -37.41 4.58
N GLY A 825 6.12 -38.63 4.17
CA GLY A 825 5.75 -39.71 5.07
C GLY A 825 4.48 -39.43 5.85
N SER A 826 4.41 -40.02 7.05
CA SER A 826 3.23 -39.95 7.93
C SER A 826 3.66 -39.80 9.39
N TRP A 827 2.69 -39.97 10.29
CA TRP A 827 2.88 -39.93 11.73
C TRP A 827 2.04 -41.03 12.40
N LEU A 828 2.55 -41.58 13.51
CA LEU A 828 1.85 -42.59 14.30
C LEU A 828 0.88 -41.96 15.30
N HIS A 829 -0.21 -42.65 15.64
CA HIS A 829 -1.08 -42.18 16.71
C HIS A 829 -0.29 -42.20 18.02
N ASN A 830 -0.17 -41.04 18.67
CA ASN A 830 0.59 -40.95 19.89
C ASN A 830 -0.31 -41.20 21.10
N ALA A 831 -0.23 -42.36 21.76
CA ALA A 831 -1.03 -42.63 22.95
C ALA A 831 -0.52 -41.94 24.24
N ASP A 832 0.71 -41.40 24.25
CA ASP A 832 1.46 -41.13 25.49
C ASP A 832 1.76 -39.64 25.78
N GLY A 833 1.12 -38.67 25.11
CA GLY A 833 1.29 -37.24 25.50
C GLY A 833 2.33 -36.41 24.72
N GLY A 834 3.17 -37.05 23.88
CA GLY A 834 4.32 -36.39 23.21
C GLY A 834 4.06 -35.87 21.79
N SER A 835 5.14 -35.50 21.08
CA SER A 835 5.12 -35.41 19.61
C SER A 835 5.04 -36.83 19.01
N ALA A 836 4.13 -37.04 18.05
CA ALA A 836 4.04 -38.32 17.36
C ALA A 836 5.34 -38.63 16.59
N PRO A 837 5.80 -39.89 16.56
CA PRO A 837 6.88 -40.31 15.68
C PRO A 837 6.52 -40.03 14.22
N VAL A 838 7.36 -39.25 13.55
CA VAL A 838 7.35 -39.10 12.09
C VAL A 838 7.91 -40.38 11.50
N VAL A 839 7.21 -40.96 10.54
CA VAL A 839 7.59 -42.24 9.93
C VAL A 839 7.56 -42.16 8.40
N PRO A 840 8.44 -42.88 7.68
CA PRO A 840 8.40 -42.92 6.23
C PRO A 840 7.14 -43.62 5.73
N TYR A 841 6.73 -43.31 4.49
CA TYR A 841 5.53 -43.88 3.86
C TYR A 841 5.55 -45.41 3.75
N THR A 842 6.74 -46.02 3.74
CA THR A 842 6.94 -47.48 3.67
C THR A 842 6.67 -48.21 4.99
N THR A 843 6.29 -47.49 6.04
CA THR A 843 6.10 -48.07 7.38
C THR A 843 4.81 -48.88 7.44
N ASN A 844 4.93 -50.17 7.74
CA ASN A 844 3.79 -51.09 7.87
C ASN A 844 3.20 -51.05 9.30
N HIS A 845 2.63 -49.91 9.69
CA HIS A 845 1.93 -49.73 10.97
C HIS A 845 0.48 -49.32 10.70
N PRO A 846 -0.53 -49.83 11.41
CA PRO A 846 -1.95 -49.53 11.14
C PRO A 846 -2.32 -48.05 11.25
N ASP A 847 -1.54 -47.26 11.98
CA ASP A 847 -1.75 -45.81 12.04
C ASP A 847 -1.29 -45.07 10.77
N VAL A 848 -0.45 -45.67 9.95
CA VAL A 848 0.07 -45.06 8.73
C VAL A 848 -0.96 -45.27 7.63
N GLU A 849 -1.80 -44.26 7.43
CA GLU A 849 -2.87 -44.27 6.43
C GLU A 849 -2.47 -43.40 5.23
N THR A 850 -2.83 -43.89 4.05
CA THR A 850 -2.93 -43.11 2.82
C THR A 850 -4.05 -42.07 2.91
N MET A 851 -4.09 -41.13 1.97
CA MET A 851 -5.18 -40.16 1.88
C MET A 851 -6.54 -40.85 1.71
N ALA A 852 -6.62 -41.86 0.84
CA ALA A 852 -7.84 -42.63 0.58
C ALA A 852 -8.39 -43.30 1.86
N GLU A 853 -7.53 -43.93 2.66
CA GLU A 853 -7.91 -44.51 3.96
C GLU A 853 -8.35 -43.42 4.95
N GLY A 854 -7.65 -42.28 4.96
CA GLY A 854 -8.02 -41.12 5.77
C GLY A 854 -9.39 -40.52 5.43
N VAL A 855 -9.74 -40.48 4.14
CA VAL A 855 -11.06 -40.07 3.63
C VAL A 855 -12.11 -41.13 3.98
N GLN A 856 -11.80 -42.42 3.84
CA GLN A 856 -12.70 -43.51 4.20
C GLN A 856 -13.07 -43.49 5.69
N ARG A 857 -12.15 -43.10 6.58
CA ARG A 857 -12.45 -42.93 8.02
C ARG A 857 -13.32 -41.71 8.31
N LEU A 858 -13.22 -40.66 7.50
CA LEU A 858 -14.03 -39.44 7.67
C LEU A 858 -15.49 -39.68 7.25
N ARG A 859 -15.71 -40.53 6.26
CA ARG A 859 -17.02 -41.04 5.86
C ARG A 859 -17.61 -41.95 6.94
#